data_AF-A0AAD4MUZ8-F1
#
_entry.id   AF-A0AAD4MUZ8-F1
#
_cell.length_a   1.000
_cell.length_b   1.000
_cell.length_c   1.000
_cell.angle_alpha   90.00
_cell.angle_beta   90.00
_cell.angle_gamma   90.00
#
_symmetry.space_group_name_H-M   'P 1'
#
loop_
_entity.id
_entity.type
_entity.pdbx_description
1 polymer ?
#
loop_
_entity_poly.entity_id
_entity_poly.type
_entity_poly.pdbx_seq_one_letter_code
_entity_poly.pdbx_strand_id
1 'polypeptide(L)'
;MISIFVLALYSLISLILFHNFYYKRRKLPPGPTPLPLVGNLWSFMRNPPGDTLHLEWQKKYGPIYTMWFGESPIVCISEYSKIIETFLKDGETYAGRFNFVEFDKIANIRRSGVGFTQGDLWKEQRRFALHVLRDFGVGKNLMQERVITELETLCAKVDKDIENGIKEHDIASHIDIGIGSIINTLLFGYRFYGEKEAEFHKLKNYATDFFHEFGQMSAIMIQNHPYLRKLPFFDKQYNKMVDVSKGFSKFFGGQLEEHKQDFDEDEEATDFVGAFLKEKARRDKLGDSHDFNINQLRGMCFDLWVAGQETTSTTLAWGIAHLIHNLDVQEKLHEELDRVIGCGRWITVADRPQLPYTCAVINEVQRMANLVPHNMMHSTTRDVTVDGYFFPKGTAITHQVSAVLYDDQVFKEASKFDPTRFLDDKGQIVKCDELVPFGVGKRQCLGESLARMELFLFTANIFNHYRITPGDKMPSMERAMWFGESPVVCISEYSTIRETFQKDGDTYAGRWNFVEMDKILKFRSASGVVITDGDLWKDQRRFTLHVFRDFGLGKNSMQERVMTEVETLCEKVDKDIENWVKEQNLASRALRSYRIRKLNFKGQTIFSPLYANRSGFALHDNSDEARHPRVFSDFFEEHIEAHKQDFDEDEQATDFVGAFLKEKARRDKLGDSHDFTLV
;
A
#
# COMPACT_ATOMS: atom_id res chain seq x y z
N MET A 1 45.10 38.55 -18.87
CA MET A 1 43.82 37.84 -19.06
C MET A 1 43.44 36.95 -17.88
N ILE A 2 44.34 36.08 -17.38
CA ILE A 2 44.06 35.18 -16.24
C ILE A 2 43.62 35.94 -14.98
N SER A 3 44.29 37.04 -14.61
CA SER A 3 43.91 37.83 -13.41
C SER A 3 42.53 38.49 -13.52
N ILE A 4 42.12 38.91 -14.73
CA ILE A 4 40.79 39.51 -14.97
C ILE A 4 39.71 38.44 -14.84
N PHE A 5 39.95 37.23 -15.35
CA PHE A 5 39.03 36.11 -15.22
C PHE A 5 38.86 35.67 -13.77
N VAL A 6 39.96 35.58 -13.01
CA VAL A 6 39.91 35.25 -11.57
C VAL A 6 39.15 36.31 -10.77
N LEU A 7 39.38 37.60 -11.04
CA LEU A 7 38.63 38.69 -10.39
C LEU A 7 37.14 38.68 -10.75
N ALA A 8 36.80 38.41 -12.01
CA ALA A 8 35.42 38.30 -12.47
C ALA A 8 34.70 37.11 -11.81
N LEU A 9 35.35 35.94 -11.72
CA LEU A 9 34.82 34.76 -11.05
C LEU A 9 34.63 35.00 -9.55
N TYR A 10 35.62 35.61 -8.88
CA TYR A 10 35.51 35.97 -7.47
C TYR A 10 34.37 36.95 -7.20
N SER A 11 34.22 37.97 -8.06
CA SER A 11 33.14 38.95 -7.94
C SER A 11 31.77 38.30 -8.15
N LEU A 12 31.66 37.41 -9.15
CA LEU A 12 30.45 36.64 -9.40
C LEU A 12 30.07 35.74 -8.23
N ILE A 13 31.04 34.99 -7.68
CA ILE A 13 30.84 34.15 -6.50
C ILE A 13 30.41 35.03 -5.32
N SER A 14 31.08 36.14 -5.06
CA SER A 14 30.75 37.06 -3.98
C SER A 14 29.34 37.63 -4.11
N LEU A 15 28.91 37.99 -5.33
CA LEU A 15 27.55 38.44 -5.61
C LEU A 15 26.52 37.33 -5.40
N ILE A 16 26.81 36.09 -5.81
CA ILE A 16 25.95 34.92 -5.58
C ILE A 16 25.81 34.64 -4.07
N LEU A 17 26.91 34.69 -3.32
CA LEU A 17 26.91 34.50 -1.87
C LEU A 17 26.16 35.63 -1.17
N PHE A 18 26.41 36.90 -1.52
CA PHE A 18 25.66 38.04 -1.00
C PHE A 18 24.17 37.94 -1.30
N HIS A 19 23.82 37.54 -2.53
CA HIS A 19 22.43 37.39 -2.93
C HIS A 19 21.71 36.31 -2.12
N ASN A 20 22.31 35.11 -2.03
CA ASN A 20 21.70 33.97 -1.35
C ASN A 20 21.71 34.10 0.18
N PHE A 21 22.79 34.61 0.78
CA PHE A 21 22.91 34.67 2.24
C PHE A 21 22.35 35.94 2.87
N TYR A 22 22.27 37.06 2.13
CA TYR A 22 21.78 38.33 2.66
C TYR A 22 20.55 38.86 1.90
N TYR A 23 20.68 39.14 0.59
CA TYR A 23 19.63 39.88 -0.14
C TYR A 23 18.28 39.15 -0.19
N LYS A 24 18.26 37.84 -0.48
CA LYS A 24 17.03 37.01 -0.48
C LYS A 24 16.36 36.94 0.90
N ARG A 25 17.13 37.10 1.98
CA ARG A 25 16.70 36.85 3.36
C ARG A 25 16.32 38.10 4.15
N ARG A 26 16.76 39.29 3.72
CA ARG A 26 16.67 40.55 4.49
C ARG A 26 15.26 40.98 4.94
N LYS A 27 14.20 40.44 4.34
CA LYS A 27 12.79 40.77 4.67
C LYS A 27 12.04 39.60 5.33
N LEU A 28 12.70 38.46 5.49
CA LEU A 28 12.10 37.25 6.05
C LEU A 28 12.43 37.16 7.54
N PRO A 29 11.60 36.45 8.33
CA PRO A 29 11.95 36.05 9.67
C PRO A 29 13.32 35.36 9.73
N PRO A 30 14.05 35.49 10.85
CA PRO A 30 15.33 34.81 11.04
C PRO A 30 15.17 33.30 10.88
N GLY A 31 16.28 32.58 10.67
CA GLY A 31 16.21 31.13 10.47
C GLY A 31 17.56 30.51 10.14
N PRO A 32 17.63 29.18 10.06
CA PRO A 32 18.84 28.47 9.69
C PRO A 32 19.36 28.94 8.34
N THR A 33 20.67 29.16 8.25
CA THR A 33 21.29 29.62 7.00
C THR A 33 21.17 28.54 5.93
N PRO A 34 20.51 28.82 4.78
CA PRO A 34 20.32 27.83 3.72
C PRO A 34 21.61 27.61 2.95
N LEU A 35 21.92 26.36 2.60
CA LEU A 35 22.96 26.07 1.64
C LEU A 35 22.48 26.45 0.22
N PRO A 36 23.37 26.90 -0.68
CA PRO A 36 23.00 27.17 -2.06
C PRO A 36 22.34 25.94 -2.71
N LEU A 37 21.29 26.17 -3.50
CA LEU A 37 20.48 25.17 -4.23
C LEU A 37 19.66 24.20 -3.37
N VAL A 38 20.21 23.66 -2.27
CA VAL A 38 19.54 22.63 -1.45
C VAL A 38 18.79 23.22 -0.24
N GLY A 39 19.05 24.47 0.14
CA GLY A 39 18.38 25.10 1.27
C GLY A 39 18.79 24.48 2.61
N ASN A 40 17.82 24.25 3.50
CA ASN A 40 18.03 23.61 4.80
C ASN A 40 17.81 22.10 4.77
N LEU A 41 17.50 21.54 3.60
CA LEU A 41 17.21 20.13 3.44
C LEU A 41 18.33 19.18 3.92
N TRP A 42 19.58 19.62 3.80
CA TRP A 42 20.74 18.92 4.35
C TRP A 42 20.67 18.73 5.88
N SER A 43 20.04 19.67 6.59
CA SER A 43 19.87 19.60 8.05
C SER A 43 18.95 18.45 8.42
N PHE A 44 17.85 18.27 7.68
CA PHE A 44 16.89 17.18 7.88
C PHE A 44 17.52 15.81 7.59
N MET A 45 18.37 15.69 6.55
CA MET A 45 19.08 14.44 6.26
C MET A 45 20.02 14.01 7.38
N ARG A 46 20.65 14.96 8.06
CA ARG A 46 21.58 14.67 9.16
C ARG A 46 20.87 14.35 10.47
N ASN A 47 19.59 14.69 10.59
CA ASN A 47 18.81 14.51 11.81
C ASN A 47 17.41 13.99 11.46
N PRO A 48 17.27 12.79 10.87
CA PRO A 48 15.96 12.21 10.61
C PRO A 48 15.24 11.92 11.94
N PRO A 49 13.91 12.14 12.03
CA PRO A 49 13.00 12.60 10.98
C PRO A 49 12.93 14.13 10.84
N GLY A 50 13.64 14.89 11.69
CA GLY A 50 13.77 16.34 11.56
C GLY A 50 12.80 17.17 12.39
N ASP A 51 11.96 16.53 13.19
CA ASP A 51 11.02 17.16 14.13
C ASP A 51 11.74 17.94 15.25
N THR A 52 12.80 17.37 15.82
CA THR A 52 13.63 18.02 16.84
C THR A 52 14.29 19.31 16.34
N LEU A 53 14.65 19.38 15.06
CA LEU A 53 15.23 20.58 14.44
C LEU A 53 14.27 21.77 14.50
N HIS A 54 12.96 21.53 14.35
CA HIS A 54 11.99 22.60 14.42
C HIS A 54 11.91 23.22 15.82
N LEU A 55 12.06 22.40 16.87
CA LEU A 55 12.14 22.87 18.25
C LEU A 55 13.45 23.62 18.51
N GLU A 56 14.58 23.12 18.00
CA GLU A 56 15.88 23.82 18.10
C GLU A 56 15.85 25.18 17.40
N TRP A 57 15.24 25.25 16.22
CA TRP A 57 15.11 26.50 15.46
C TRP A 57 14.15 27.46 16.13
N GLN A 58 13.05 26.99 16.73
CA GLN A 58 12.18 27.82 17.55
C GLN A 58 12.96 28.43 18.73
N LYS A 59 13.71 27.62 19.48
CA LYS A 59 14.53 28.09 20.62
C LYS A 59 15.58 29.12 20.19
N LYS A 60 16.15 28.97 18.99
CA LYS A 60 17.23 29.83 18.49
C LYS A 60 16.76 31.12 17.81
N TYR A 61 15.72 31.04 16.99
CA TYR A 61 15.27 32.14 16.11
C TYR A 61 13.95 32.76 16.56
N GLY A 62 13.28 32.17 17.55
CA GLY A 62 11.99 32.61 18.05
C GLY A 62 10.82 31.85 17.40
N PRO A 63 9.59 32.23 17.77
CA PRO A 63 8.38 31.48 17.43
C PRO A 63 7.99 31.56 15.94
N ILE A 64 8.53 32.55 15.22
CA ILE A 64 8.40 32.71 13.77
C ILE A 64 9.79 32.68 13.15
N TYR A 65 10.07 31.68 12.32
CA TYR A 65 11.35 31.55 11.64
C TYR A 65 11.16 31.10 10.18
N THR A 66 12.21 31.21 9.38
CA THR A 66 12.20 30.80 7.97
C THR A 66 13.11 29.61 7.73
N MET A 67 12.57 28.53 7.17
CA MET A 67 13.34 27.42 6.60
C MET A 67 13.27 27.44 5.07
N TRP A 68 14.14 26.70 4.40
CA TRP A 68 14.29 26.69 2.95
C TRP A 68 14.27 25.29 2.39
N PHE A 69 13.35 25.01 1.48
CA PHE A 69 13.31 23.77 0.71
C PHE A 69 13.83 24.07 -0.69
N GLY A 70 15.10 23.72 -0.94
CA GLY A 70 15.82 24.21 -2.10
C GLY A 70 15.94 25.74 -2.05
N GLU A 71 15.42 26.43 -3.07
CA GLU A 71 15.37 27.89 -3.12
C GLU A 71 14.06 28.50 -2.62
N SER A 72 13.10 27.67 -2.21
CA SER A 72 11.78 28.13 -1.75
C SER A 72 11.79 28.41 -0.24
N PRO A 73 11.60 29.67 0.20
CA PRO A 73 11.48 29.99 1.62
C PRO A 73 10.10 29.58 2.14
N ILE A 74 10.07 28.97 3.32
CA ILE A 74 8.87 28.56 4.04
C ILE A 74 8.93 29.19 5.42
N VAL A 75 7.93 30.02 5.74
CA VAL A 75 7.78 30.62 7.06
C VAL A 75 7.13 29.60 8.00
N CYS A 76 7.74 29.35 9.14
CA CYS A 76 7.25 28.44 10.16
C CYS A 76 6.72 29.25 11.35
N ILE A 77 5.46 29.02 11.72
CA ILE A 77 4.87 29.50 12.97
C ILE A 77 4.82 28.32 13.93
N SER A 78 5.61 28.36 15.00
CA SER A 78 5.92 27.21 15.86
C SER A 78 5.38 27.29 17.28
N GLU A 79 4.92 28.47 17.70
CA GLU A 79 4.29 28.66 19.02
C GLU A 79 2.77 28.49 18.91
N TYR A 80 2.19 27.71 19.82
CA TYR A 80 0.76 27.39 19.83
C TYR A 80 -0.14 28.65 19.79
N SER A 81 0.15 29.64 20.63
CA SER A 81 -0.62 30.89 20.72
C SER A 81 -0.70 31.61 19.36
N LYS A 82 0.41 31.65 18.62
CA LYS A 82 0.54 32.27 17.30
C LYS A 82 -0.09 31.43 16.20
N ILE A 83 -0.01 30.09 16.30
CA ILE A 83 -0.71 29.18 15.41
C ILE A 83 -2.23 29.45 15.50
N ILE A 84 -2.76 29.63 16.71
CA ILE A 84 -4.17 29.98 16.92
C ILE A 84 -4.51 31.38 16.39
N GLU A 85 -3.67 32.38 16.65
CA GLU A 85 -3.86 33.72 16.12
C GLU A 85 -3.94 33.75 14.58
N THR A 86 -3.04 33.03 13.93
CA THR A 86 -2.93 33.05 12.46
C THR A 86 -3.87 32.06 11.79
N PHE A 87 -3.69 30.76 11.99
CA PHE A 87 -4.42 29.72 11.25
C PHE A 87 -5.86 29.52 11.71
N LEU A 88 -6.18 29.82 12.98
CA LEU A 88 -7.56 29.70 13.48
C LEU A 88 -8.32 31.03 13.39
N LYS A 89 -7.85 32.10 14.04
CA LYS A 89 -8.57 33.39 14.09
C LYS A 89 -8.56 34.13 12.74
N ASP A 90 -7.44 34.13 12.02
CA ASP A 90 -7.31 34.71 10.67
C ASP A 90 -7.29 33.62 9.57
N GLY A 91 -8.08 32.55 9.77
CA GLY A 91 -7.97 31.33 8.97
C GLY A 91 -8.17 31.47 7.46
N GLU A 92 -8.91 32.48 6.96
CA GLU A 92 -9.05 32.71 5.51
C GLU A 92 -7.74 33.18 4.87
N THR A 93 -6.91 33.93 5.62
CA THR A 93 -5.61 34.42 5.15
C THR A 93 -4.62 33.28 4.94
N TYR A 94 -4.70 32.24 5.77
CA TYR A 94 -3.79 31.09 5.74
C TYR A 94 -4.43 29.84 5.12
N ALA A 95 -5.58 29.97 4.46
CA ALA A 95 -6.29 28.84 3.82
C ALA A 95 -5.72 28.44 2.45
N GLY A 96 -4.76 29.18 1.90
CA GLY A 96 -4.08 28.83 0.66
C GLY A 96 -3.18 27.60 0.84
N ARG A 97 -2.81 26.95 -0.28
CA ARG A 97 -1.87 25.82 -0.29
C ARG A 97 -0.61 26.18 -1.07
N PHE A 98 0.54 25.89 -0.48
CA PHE A 98 1.80 25.93 -1.20
C PHE A 98 2.07 24.56 -1.81
N ASN A 99 2.49 24.57 -3.08
CA ASN A 99 2.92 23.37 -3.78
C ASN A 99 3.98 23.74 -4.80
N PHE A 100 4.94 22.85 -5.02
CA PHE A 100 5.91 22.94 -6.10
C PHE A 100 5.26 22.59 -7.45
N VAL A 101 5.64 23.35 -8.48
CA VAL A 101 5.03 23.27 -9.82
C VAL A 101 5.23 21.91 -10.49
N GLU A 102 6.40 21.27 -10.31
CA GLU A 102 6.64 19.95 -10.91
C GLU A 102 5.88 18.84 -10.19
N PHE A 103 5.67 18.94 -8.87
CA PHE A 103 4.82 17.98 -8.14
C PHE A 103 3.39 18.02 -8.67
N ASP A 104 2.87 19.23 -8.90
CA ASP A 104 1.57 19.43 -9.53
C ASP A 104 1.47 18.81 -10.93
N LYS A 105 2.50 18.92 -11.77
CA LYS A 105 2.49 18.32 -13.11
C LYS A 105 2.49 16.79 -13.10
N ILE A 106 3.27 16.19 -12.20
CA ILE A 106 3.43 14.73 -12.14
C ILE A 106 2.19 14.08 -11.51
N ALA A 107 1.74 14.63 -10.38
CA ALA A 107 0.65 14.06 -9.59
C ALA A 107 -0.74 14.61 -9.98
N ASN A 108 -0.80 15.68 -10.79
CA ASN A 108 -2.03 16.37 -11.21
C ASN A 108 -2.93 16.84 -10.04
N ILE A 109 -2.33 17.29 -8.94
CA ILE A 109 -3.01 17.49 -7.64
C ILE A 109 -3.55 18.91 -7.36
N ARG A 110 -3.13 19.97 -8.06
CA ARG A 110 -3.77 21.30 -7.88
C ARG A 110 -5.06 21.44 -8.67
N ARG A 111 -5.25 20.60 -9.70
CA ARG A 111 -6.41 20.68 -10.60
C ARG A 111 -7.52 19.71 -10.20
N SER A 112 -7.29 18.85 -9.22
CA SER A 112 -8.30 17.92 -8.71
C SER A 112 -8.08 17.55 -7.25
N GLY A 113 -9.14 17.12 -6.56
CA GLY A 113 -9.09 16.68 -5.16
C GLY A 113 -9.43 17.77 -4.14
N VAL A 114 -9.06 17.55 -2.88
CA VAL A 114 -9.38 18.41 -1.73
C VAL A 114 -8.13 18.79 -0.90
N GLY A 115 -7.04 18.03 -1.01
CA GLY A 115 -5.81 18.26 -0.24
C GLY A 115 -5.07 19.53 -0.67
N PHE A 116 -4.87 19.68 -2.00
CA PHE A 116 -4.06 20.76 -2.60
C PHE A 116 -4.86 21.79 -3.42
N THR A 117 -6.15 21.52 -3.69
CA THR A 117 -7.06 22.49 -4.33
C THR A 117 -7.32 23.70 -3.43
N GLN A 118 -7.76 24.81 -4.02
CA GLN A 118 -7.91 26.11 -3.34
C GLN A 118 -9.13 26.88 -3.82
N GLY A 119 -9.44 27.99 -3.14
CA GLY A 119 -10.55 28.86 -3.52
C GLY A 119 -11.90 28.17 -3.37
N ASP A 120 -12.82 28.52 -4.26
CA ASP A 120 -14.21 28.05 -4.21
C ASP A 120 -14.34 26.56 -4.51
N LEU A 121 -13.57 26.04 -5.48
CA LEU A 121 -13.48 24.60 -5.76
C LEU A 121 -13.18 23.80 -4.49
N TRP A 122 -12.16 24.21 -3.71
CA TRP A 122 -11.86 23.51 -2.46
C TRP A 122 -12.99 23.64 -1.42
N LYS A 123 -13.57 24.83 -1.25
CA LYS A 123 -14.65 25.06 -0.29
C LYS A 123 -15.84 24.16 -0.60
N GLU A 124 -16.19 24.04 -1.88
CA GLU A 124 -17.28 23.22 -2.37
C GLU A 124 -16.99 21.73 -2.21
N GLN A 125 -15.83 21.27 -2.69
CA GLN A 125 -15.43 19.85 -2.64
C GLN A 125 -15.24 19.35 -1.20
N ARG A 126 -14.70 20.18 -0.31
CA ARG A 126 -14.63 19.88 1.13
C ARG A 126 -16.02 19.76 1.76
N ARG A 127 -16.94 20.69 1.45
CA ARG A 127 -18.30 20.66 1.99
C ARG A 127 -19.04 19.42 1.50
N PHE A 128 -18.94 19.12 0.22
CA PHE A 128 -19.50 17.91 -0.39
C PHE A 128 -18.95 16.66 0.30
N ALA A 129 -17.63 16.52 0.42
CA ALA A 129 -17.03 15.34 1.04
C ALA A 129 -17.43 15.15 2.50
N LEU A 130 -17.43 16.22 3.30
CA LEU A 130 -17.90 16.15 4.70
C LEU A 130 -19.37 15.75 4.80
N HIS A 131 -20.21 16.22 3.87
CA HIS A 131 -21.62 15.84 3.81
C HIS A 131 -21.78 14.36 3.51
N VAL A 132 -21.15 13.89 2.44
CA VAL A 132 -21.22 12.51 1.97
C VAL A 132 -20.66 11.52 3.00
N LEU A 133 -19.50 11.83 3.60
CA LEU A 133 -18.93 10.99 4.67
C LEU A 133 -19.88 10.85 5.86
N ARG A 134 -20.54 11.94 6.25
CA ARG A 134 -21.55 11.91 7.34
C ARG A 134 -22.78 11.10 6.94
N ASP A 135 -23.22 11.17 5.69
CA ASP A 135 -24.34 10.39 5.18
C ASP A 135 -24.03 8.90 5.23
N PHE A 136 -22.82 8.50 4.82
CA PHE A 136 -22.31 7.13 4.90
C PHE A 136 -21.83 6.69 6.29
N GLY A 137 -22.18 7.45 7.33
CA GLY A 137 -22.09 6.98 8.71
C GLY A 137 -20.95 7.57 9.52
N VAL A 138 -20.05 8.39 8.96
CA VAL A 138 -18.99 9.02 9.77
C VAL A 138 -19.62 9.86 10.89
N GLY A 139 -19.31 9.48 12.14
CA GLY A 139 -19.92 10.06 13.35
C GLY A 139 -21.26 9.44 13.76
N LYS A 140 -21.69 8.33 13.16
CA LYS A 140 -22.91 7.56 13.47
C LYS A 140 -22.55 6.09 13.76
N ASN A 141 -23.52 5.34 14.29
CA ASN A 141 -23.35 3.91 14.63
C ASN A 141 -22.98 3.04 13.40
N LEU A 142 -23.50 3.38 12.22
CA LEU A 142 -23.20 2.63 10.99
C LEU A 142 -21.69 2.53 10.70
N MET A 143 -20.92 3.61 10.93
CA MET A 143 -19.47 3.57 10.72
C MET A 143 -18.77 2.71 11.76
N GLN A 144 -19.21 2.80 13.01
CA GLN A 144 -18.69 1.94 14.07
C GLN A 144 -18.90 0.45 13.73
N GLU A 145 -20.08 0.07 13.21
CA GLU A 145 -20.35 -1.31 12.79
C GLU A 145 -19.42 -1.77 11.66
N ARG A 146 -19.10 -0.90 10.70
CA ARG A 146 -18.11 -1.19 9.65
C ARG A 146 -16.72 -1.43 10.26
N VAL A 147 -16.29 -0.56 11.18
CA VAL A 147 -15.00 -0.69 11.88
C VAL A 147 -14.94 -1.97 12.71
N ILE A 148 -16.01 -2.31 13.45
CA ILE A 148 -16.08 -3.54 14.24
C ILE A 148 -16.05 -4.77 13.33
N THR A 149 -16.74 -4.75 12.19
CA THR A 149 -16.68 -5.85 11.21
C THR A 149 -15.24 -6.12 10.73
N GLU A 150 -14.44 -5.07 10.51
CA GLU A 150 -13.01 -5.25 10.19
C GLU A 150 -12.21 -5.84 11.35
N LEU A 151 -12.48 -5.37 12.58
CA LEU A 151 -11.85 -5.89 13.78
C LEU A 151 -12.18 -7.37 14.01
N GLU A 152 -13.43 -7.77 13.82
CA GLU A 152 -13.86 -9.18 13.86
C GLU A 152 -13.08 -10.03 12.86
N THR A 153 -12.92 -9.52 11.63
CA THR A 153 -12.20 -10.24 10.57
C THR A 153 -10.71 -10.36 10.90
N LEU A 154 -10.10 -9.28 11.40
CA LEU A 154 -8.72 -9.24 11.87
C LEU A 154 -8.50 -10.25 13.00
N CYS A 155 -9.31 -10.17 14.06
CA CYS A 155 -9.16 -11.01 15.24
C CYS A 155 -9.38 -12.48 14.89
N ALA A 156 -10.37 -12.80 14.07
CA ALA A 156 -10.60 -14.17 13.61
C ALA A 156 -9.40 -14.75 12.81
N LYS A 157 -8.69 -13.92 12.02
CA LYS A 157 -7.47 -14.35 11.31
C LYS A 157 -6.33 -14.61 12.30
N VAL A 158 -6.12 -13.69 13.26
CA VAL A 158 -5.10 -13.82 14.31
C VAL A 158 -5.36 -15.03 15.20
N ASP A 159 -6.59 -15.23 15.67
CA ASP A 159 -6.99 -16.36 16.52
C ASP A 159 -6.76 -17.69 15.81
N LYS A 160 -7.14 -17.78 14.53
CA LYS A 160 -6.88 -18.96 13.70
C LYS A 160 -5.39 -19.24 13.54
N ASP A 161 -4.58 -18.21 13.37
CA ASP A 161 -3.14 -18.35 13.25
C ASP A 161 -2.53 -18.84 14.59
N ILE A 162 -3.01 -18.33 15.73
CA ILE A 162 -2.65 -18.79 17.08
C ILE A 162 -3.03 -20.26 17.28
N GLU A 163 -4.25 -20.66 16.87
CA GLU A 163 -4.71 -22.06 16.92
C GLU A 163 -3.84 -23.00 16.07
N ASN A 164 -3.31 -22.50 14.94
CA ASN A 164 -2.36 -23.22 14.08
C ASN A 164 -0.92 -23.23 14.63
N GLY A 165 -0.69 -22.64 15.81
CA GLY A 165 0.60 -22.62 16.49
C GLY A 165 1.56 -21.53 16.02
N ILE A 166 1.08 -20.56 15.23
CA ILE A 166 1.86 -19.36 14.88
C ILE A 166 1.95 -18.48 16.14
N LYS A 167 3.18 -18.09 16.50
CA LYS A 167 3.45 -17.33 17.73
C LYS A 167 3.72 -15.85 17.49
N GLU A 168 4.18 -15.51 16.29
CA GLU A 168 4.52 -14.14 15.90
C GLU A 168 3.57 -13.68 14.81
N HIS A 169 3.03 -12.48 15.00
CA HIS A 169 2.08 -11.89 14.07
C HIS A 169 2.54 -10.47 13.72
N ASP A 170 2.51 -10.14 12.44
CA ASP A 170 2.61 -8.76 12.00
C ASP A 170 1.23 -8.09 12.10
N ILE A 171 0.92 -7.63 13.32
CA ILE A 171 -0.35 -6.95 13.61
C ILE A 171 -0.52 -5.67 12.78
N ALA A 172 0.57 -4.98 12.42
CA ALA A 172 0.50 -3.77 11.62
C ALA A 172 -0.02 -4.08 10.20
N SER A 173 0.45 -5.15 9.57
CA SER A 173 -0.06 -5.61 8.26
C SER A 173 -1.55 -5.97 8.30
N HIS A 174 -2.02 -6.57 9.39
CA HIS A 174 -3.46 -6.85 9.55
C HIS A 174 -4.29 -5.57 9.71
N ILE A 175 -3.80 -4.61 10.49
CA ILE A 175 -4.44 -3.30 10.66
C ILE A 175 -4.50 -2.56 9.33
N ASP A 176 -3.44 -2.61 8.53
CA ASP A 176 -3.35 -1.98 7.22
C ASP A 176 -4.52 -2.42 6.32
N ILE A 177 -4.79 -3.72 6.20
CA ILE A 177 -5.91 -4.24 5.38
C ILE A 177 -7.27 -3.79 5.94
N GLY A 178 -7.43 -3.80 7.26
CA GLY A 178 -8.67 -3.38 7.93
C GLY A 178 -9.00 -1.91 7.68
N ILE A 179 -8.03 -1.01 7.93
CA ILE A 179 -8.16 0.42 7.64
C ILE A 179 -8.43 0.66 6.15
N GLY A 180 -7.72 -0.06 5.28
CA GLY A 180 -7.90 0.04 3.83
C GLY A 180 -9.29 -0.35 3.40
N SER A 181 -9.84 -1.39 4.00
CA SER A 181 -11.20 -1.86 3.71
C SER A 181 -12.26 -0.87 4.20
N ILE A 182 -12.07 -0.16 5.32
CA ILE A 182 -13.01 0.87 5.80
C ILE A 182 -13.10 2.02 4.79
N ILE A 183 -11.96 2.61 4.42
CA ILE A 183 -11.96 3.74 3.48
C ILE A 183 -12.38 3.31 2.08
N ASN A 184 -12.01 2.10 1.65
CA ASN A 184 -12.41 1.59 0.34
C ASN A 184 -13.91 1.29 0.27
N THR A 185 -14.52 0.78 1.35
CA THR A 185 -15.97 0.60 1.41
C THR A 185 -16.71 1.94 1.38
N LEU A 186 -16.14 2.98 1.98
CA LEU A 186 -16.69 4.34 1.88
C LEU A 186 -16.60 4.92 0.47
N LEU A 187 -15.51 4.64 -0.25
CA LEU A 187 -15.26 5.22 -1.56
C LEU A 187 -15.88 4.45 -2.71
N PHE A 188 -15.84 3.12 -2.67
CA PHE A 188 -16.16 2.21 -3.76
C PHE A 188 -17.08 1.05 -3.37
N GLY A 189 -17.58 1.03 -2.12
CA GLY A 189 -18.57 0.04 -1.69
C GLY A 189 -18.04 -1.38 -1.41
N TYR A 190 -16.74 -1.65 -1.48
CA TYR A 190 -16.17 -2.99 -1.21
C TYR A 190 -14.94 -3.02 -0.28
N ARG A 191 -14.66 -4.21 0.25
CA ARG A 191 -13.55 -4.53 1.19
C ARG A 191 -12.45 -5.36 0.50
N PHE A 192 -11.23 -5.36 1.02
CA PHE A 192 -10.07 -6.02 0.41
C PHE A 192 -9.79 -7.45 0.93
N TYR A 193 -10.78 -8.34 0.87
CA TYR A 193 -10.60 -9.74 1.28
C TYR A 193 -10.73 -10.71 0.10
N GLY A 194 -10.14 -11.90 0.24
CA GLY A 194 -10.15 -12.93 -0.81
C GLY A 194 -9.33 -12.50 -2.03
N GLU A 195 -9.95 -12.50 -3.22
CA GLU A 195 -9.26 -12.15 -4.47
C GLU A 195 -8.78 -10.68 -4.52
N LYS A 196 -9.33 -9.82 -3.65
CA LYS A 196 -9.00 -8.38 -3.57
C LYS A 196 -7.83 -8.05 -2.64
N GLU A 197 -7.30 -9.02 -1.89
CA GLU A 197 -6.15 -8.79 -0.96
C GLU A 197 -4.88 -8.40 -1.74
N ALA A 198 -4.62 -9.05 -2.88
CA ALA A 198 -3.49 -8.70 -3.75
C ALA A 198 -3.61 -7.29 -4.35
N GLU A 199 -4.85 -6.83 -4.59
CA GLU A 199 -5.14 -5.47 -5.07
C GLU A 199 -4.79 -4.44 -3.99
N PHE A 200 -5.16 -4.70 -2.74
CA PHE A 200 -4.80 -3.86 -1.59
C PHE A 200 -3.29 -3.72 -1.45
N HIS A 201 -2.54 -4.83 -1.41
CA HIS A 201 -1.09 -4.77 -1.24
C HIS A 201 -0.42 -3.97 -2.35
N LYS A 202 -0.91 -4.10 -3.58
CA LYS A 202 -0.42 -3.31 -4.72
C LYS A 202 -0.70 -1.81 -4.53
N LEU A 203 -1.91 -1.45 -4.08
CA LEU A 203 -2.28 -0.07 -3.84
C LEU A 203 -1.53 0.55 -2.64
N LYS A 204 -1.35 -0.22 -1.57
CA LYS A 204 -0.54 0.11 -0.40
C LYS A 204 0.92 0.36 -0.81
N ASN A 205 1.51 -0.50 -1.65
CA ASN A 205 2.86 -0.31 -2.16
C ASN A 205 2.98 0.99 -2.97
N TYR A 206 1.98 1.33 -3.80
CA TYR A 206 1.97 2.63 -4.47
C TYR A 206 1.94 3.80 -3.50
N ALA A 207 1.23 3.69 -2.37
CA ALA A 207 1.20 4.73 -1.34
C ALA A 207 2.55 4.87 -0.65
N THR A 208 3.15 3.78 -0.20
CA THR A 208 4.50 3.79 0.39
C THR A 208 5.52 4.36 -0.58
N ASP A 209 5.53 3.90 -1.84
CA ASP A 209 6.44 4.40 -2.87
C ASP A 209 6.20 5.89 -3.16
N PHE A 210 4.96 6.37 -3.08
CA PHE A 210 4.65 7.78 -3.27
C PHE A 210 5.30 8.63 -2.17
N PHE A 211 5.13 8.28 -0.90
CA PHE A 211 5.74 9.01 0.19
C PHE A 211 7.27 8.94 0.16
N HIS A 212 7.82 7.75 -0.12
CA HIS A 212 9.25 7.56 -0.26
C HIS A 212 9.82 8.41 -1.42
N GLU A 213 9.31 8.24 -2.64
CA GLU A 213 9.90 8.85 -3.84
C GLU A 213 9.67 10.36 -3.93
N PHE A 214 8.54 10.88 -3.43
CA PHE A 214 8.29 12.32 -3.38
C PHE A 214 8.93 13.01 -2.17
N GLY A 215 9.19 12.26 -1.09
CA GLY A 215 9.95 12.74 0.08
C GLY A 215 11.46 12.86 -0.18
N GLN A 216 11.98 12.19 -1.22
CA GLN A 216 13.40 12.25 -1.53
C GLN A 216 13.92 13.67 -1.78
N MET A 217 15.15 13.88 -1.33
CA MET A 217 15.92 15.09 -1.62
C MET A 217 16.02 15.42 -3.10
N SER A 218 16.27 14.40 -3.91
CA SER A 218 16.32 14.50 -5.37
C SER A 218 14.99 14.99 -5.93
N ALA A 219 13.85 14.58 -5.36
CA ALA A 219 12.52 15.05 -5.75
C ALA A 219 12.35 16.54 -5.46
N ILE A 220 12.69 17.01 -4.24
CA ILE A 220 12.58 18.44 -3.88
C ILE A 220 13.52 19.30 -4.74
N MET A 221 14.69 18.77 -5.09
CA MET A 221 15.63 19.42 -6.00
C MET A 221 15.08 19.53 -7.42
N ILE A 222 14.48 18.47 -7.97
CA ILE A 222 13.81 18.51 -9.29
C ILE A 222 12.68 19.54 -9.28
N GLN A 223 11.94 19.61 -8.17
CA GLN A 223 10.83 20.54 -7.99
C GLN A 223 11.24 22.01 -8.01
N ASN A 224 12.39 22.36 -7.42
CA ASN A 224 12.95 23.72 -7.47
C ASN A 224 13.73 23.99 -8.76
N HIS A 225 14.34 22.96 -9.36
CA HIS A 225 15.24 23.06 -10.50
C HIS A 225 14.92 22.01 -11.58
N PRO A 226 13.87 22.23 -12.39
CA PRO A 226 13.39 21.22 -13.35
C PRO A 226 14.40 20.82 -14.43
N TYR A 227 15.43 21.64 -14.66
CA TYR A 227 16.53 21.36 -15.58
C TYR A 227 17.45 20.23 -15.08
N LEU A 228 17.44 19.90 -13.78
CA LEU A 228 18.22 18.80 -13.22
C LEU A 228 17.84 17.45 -13.84
N ARG A 229 16.62 17.32 -14.38
CA ARG A 229 16.16 16.13 -15.12
C ARG A 229 17.04 15.77 -16.32
N LYS A 230 17.87 16.68 -16.83
CA LYS A 230 18.84 16.35 -17.89
C LYS A 230 19.99 15.45 -17.40
N LEU A 231 20.15 15.31 -16.08
CA LEU A 231 21.19 14.48 -15.48
C LEU A 231 20.60 13.07 -15.18
N PRO A 232 21.32 11.98 -15.52
CA PRO A 232 20.78 10.61 -15.41
C PRO A 232 20.22 10.24 -14.04
N PHE A 233 20.85 10.71 -12.95
CA PHE A 233 20.40 10.46 -11.59
C PHE A 233 19.01 11.06 -11.29
N PHE A 234 18.81 12.32 -11.66
CA PHE A 234 17.54 13.02 -11.42
C PHE A 234 16.46 12.59 -12.41
N ASP A 235 16.83 12.21 -13.63
CA ASP A 235 15.88 11.62 -14.58
C ASP A 235 15.31 10.30 -14.05
N LYS A 236 16.17 9.43 -13.50
CA LYS A 236 15.73 8.18 -12.86
C LYS A 236 14.77 8.46 -11.70
N GLN A 237 15.08 9.43 -10.83
CA GLN A 237 14.16 9.82 -9.74
C GLN A 237 12.82 10.33 -10.29
N TYR A 238 12.86 11.19 -11.31
CA TYR A 238 11.66 11.73 -11.92
C TYR A 238 10.76 10.65 -12.51
N ASN A 239 11.34 9.69 -13.22
CA ASN A 239 10.61 8.58 -13.81
C ASN A 239 9.93 7.71 -12.75
N LYS A 240 10.60 7.44 -11.62
CA LYS A 240 9.95 6.75 -10.49
C LYS A 240 8.74 7.50 -9.96
N MET A 241 8.85 8.81 -9.72
CA MET A 241 7.71 9.64 -9.27
C MET A 241 6.53 9.59 -10.27
N VAL A 242 6.85 9.59 -11.58
CA VAL A 242 5.85 9.46 -12.64
C VAL A 242 5.20 8.08 -12.63
N ASP A 243 5.98 7.01 -12.47
CA ASP A 243 5.48 5.62 -12.50
C ASP A 243 4.54 5.33 -11.34
N VAL A 244 4.86 5.81 -10.13
CA VAL A 244 3.97 5.73 -8.96
C VAL A 244 2.66 6.49 -9.22
N SER A 245 2.75 7.70 -9.76
CA SER A 245 1.57 8.53 -10.08
C SER A 245 0.68 7.90 -11.15
N LYS A 246 1.28 7.21 -12.13
CA LYS A 246 0.54 6.40 -13.13
C LYS A 246 -0.12 5.18 -12.50
N GLY A 247 0.53 4.52 -11.54
CA GLY A 247 -0.04 3.40 -10.79
C GLY A 247 -1.37 3.76 -10.14
N PHE A 248 -1.39 4.85 -9.37
CA PHE A 248 -2.61 5.40 -8.78
C PHE A 248 -3.65 5.83 -9.82
N SER A 249 -3.22 6.56 -10.84
CA SER A 249 -4.13 7.03 -11.90
C SER A 249 -4.81 5.87 -12.62
N LYS A 250 -4.10 4.75 -12.83
CA LYS A 250 -4.64 3.53 -13.43
C LYS A 250 -5.61 2.84 -12.49
N PHE A 251 -5.27 2.70 -11.20
CA PHE A 251 -6.13 2.08 -10.21
C PHE A 251 -7.47 2.82 -10.07
N PHE A 252 -7.41 4.11 -9.70
CA PHE A 252 -8.60 4.92 -9.52
C PHE A 252 -9.35 5.14 -10.85
N GLY A 253 -8.63 5.23 -11.97
CA GLY A 253 -9.24 5.26 -13.29
C GLY A 253 -10.10 4.02 -13.56
N GLY A 254 -9.58 2.82 -13.30
CA GLY A 254 -10.32 1.57 -13.46
C GLY A 254 -11.56 1.50 -12.58
N GLN A 255 -11.41 1.83 -11.29
CA GLN A 255 -12.53 1.84 -10.33
C GLN A 255 -13.65 2.79 -10.74
N LEU A 256 -13.31 3.97 -11.26
CA LEU A 256 -14.31 4.91 -11.76
C LEU A 256 -15.00 4.46 -13.03
N GLU A 257 -14.33 3.72 -13.92
CA GLU A 257 -14.99 3.17 -15.11
C GLU A 257 -15.92 2.00 -14.77
N GLU A 258 -15.57 1.18 -13.78
CA GLU A 258 -16.46 0.14 -13.25
C GLU A 258 -17.73 0.77 -12.66
N HIS A 259 -17.59 1.77 -11.76
CA HIS A 259 -18.74 2.43 -11.14
C HIS A 259 -19.64 3.16 -12.14
N LYS A 260 -19.09 3.68 -13.23
CA LYS A 260 -19.90 4.33 -14.27
C LYS A 260 -20.76 3.35 -15.06
N GLN A 261 -20.32 2.10 -15.20
CA GLN A 261 -21.09 1.08 -15.92
C GLN A 261 -22.33 0.68 -15.12
N ASP A 262 -22.20 0.65 -13.80
CA ASP A 262 -23.27 0.29 -12.86
C ASP A 262 -24.04 1.50 -12.32
N PHE A 263 -23.76 2.71 -12.82
CA PHE A 263 -24.36 3.94 -12.30
C PHE A 263 -25.80 4.14 -12.79
N ASP A 264 -26.73 4.16 -11.84
CA ASP A 264 -28.11 4.60 -12.04
C ASP A 264 -28.37 5.91 -11.27
N GLU A 265 -28.90 6.93 -11.95
CA GLU A 265 -29.25 8.21 -11.35
C GLU A 265 -30.42 8.11 -10.36
N ASP A 266 -31.32 7.15 -10.59
CA ASP A 266 -32.55 6.98 -9.82
C ASP A 266 -32.31 6.19 -8.52
N GLU A 267 -31.26 5.36 -8.47
CA GLU A 267 -30.88 4.62 -7.26
C GLU A 267 -30.22 5.50 -6.19
N GLU A 268 -30.31 5.06 -4.94
CA GLU A 268 -29.60 5.72 -3.83
C GLU A 268 -28.11 5.40 -3.92
N ALA A 269 -27.28 6.43 -3.79
CA ALA A 269 -25.84 6.25 -3.77
C ALA A 269 -25.43 5.46 -2.51
N THR A 270 -24.67 4.39 -2.70
CA THR A 270 -24.17 3.49 -1.64
C THR A 270 -22.75 3.81 -1.19
N ASP A 271 -22.02 4.59 -2.00
CA ASP A 271 -20.64 5.02 -1.77
C ASP A 271 -20.37 6.45 -2.28
N PHE A 272 -19.16 6.93 -2.00
CA PHE A 272 -18.73 8.28 -2.38
C PHE A 272 -18.74 8.53 -3.89
N VAL A 273 -18.34 7.53 -4.69
CA VAL A 273 -18.28 7.66 -6.15
C VAL A 273 -19.68 7.82 -6.73
N GLY A 274 -20.63 6.97 -6.33
CA GLY A 274 -22.03 7.08 -6.70
C GLY A 274 -22.64 8.43 -6.29
N ALA A 275 -22.35 8.89 -5.07
CA ALA A 275 -22.84 10.18 -4.57
C ALA A 275 -22.28 11.35 -5.41
N PHE A 276 -21.01 11.28 -5.80
CA PHE A 276 -20.38 12.29 -6.65
C PHE A 276 -20.95 12.28 -8.06
N LEU A 277 -21.13 11.10 -8.66
CA LEU A 277 -21.72 10.96 -10.00
C LEU A 277 -23.16 11.49 -10.04
N LYS A 278 -23.95 11.26 -8.99
CA LYS A 278 -25.30 11.80 -8.84
C LYS A 278 -25.31 13.33 -8.74
N GLU A 279 -24.42 13.90 -7.92
CA GLU A 279 -24.29 15.36 -7.83
C GLU A 279 -23.80 15.97 -9.14
N LYS A 280 -22.87 15.30 -9.84
CA LYS A 280 -22.43 15.67 -11.17
C LYS A 280 -23.60 15.69 -12.16
N ALA A 281 -24.39 14.62 -12.24
CA ALA A 281 -25.55 14.53 -13.15
C ALA A 281 -26.59 15.63 -12.85
N ARG A 282 -26.85 15.91 -11.57
CA ARG A 282 -27.72 17.01 -11.14
C ARG A 282 -27.21 18.36 -11.66
N ARG A 283 -25.90 18.61 -11.60
CA ARG A 283 -25.29 19.87 -12.06
C ARG A 283 -25.14 19.98 -13.57
N ASP A 284 -24.94 18.87 -14.27
CA ASP A 284 -24.93 18.84 -15.73
C ASP A 284 -26.30 19.33 -16.27
N LYS A 285 -27.41 18.92 -15.65
CA LYS A 285 -28.77 19.41 -15.97
C LYS A 285 -28.94 20.92 -15.74
N LEU A 286 -28.14 21.51 -14.85
CA LEU A 286 -28.14 22.95 -14.54
C LEU A 286 -27.09 23.74 -15.34
N GLY A 287 -26.21 23.08 -16.09
CA GLY A 287 -25.10 23.72 -16.81
C GLY A 287 -23.96 24.24 -15.93
N ASP A 288 -23.82 23.73 -14.69
CA ASP A 288 -22.86 24.22 -13.68
C ASP A 288 -22.01 23.09 -13.06
N SER A 289 -21.58 22.12 -13.88
CA SER A 289 -20.80 20.97 -13.43
C SER A 289 -19.29 21.17 -13.51
N HIS A 290 -18.80 22.40 -13.67
CA HIS A 290 -17.37 22.67 -13.86
C HIS A 290 -16.52 22.06 -12.72
N ASP A 291 -16.97 22.28 -11.49
CA ASP A 291 -16.31 21.79 -10.28
C ASP A 291 -16.59 20.28 -10.02
N PHE A 292 -17.58 19.68 -10.69
CA PHE A 292 -17.96 18.26 -10.55
C PHE A 292 -17.70 17.50 -11.86
N ASN A 293 -16.43 17.21 -12.10
CA ASN A 293 -15.96 16.46 -13.26
C ASN A 293 -15.18 15.20 -12.85
N ILE A 294 -14.95 14.29 -13.82
CA ILE A 294 -14.30 13.00 -13.55
C ILE A 294 -12.85 13.14 -13.06
N ASN A 295 -12.12 14.16 -13.51
CA ASN A 295 -10.76 14.41 -13.02
C ASN A 295 -10.81 14.85 -11.54
N GLN A 296 -11.76 15.71 -11.17
CA GLN A 296 -12.01 16.08 -9.78
C GLN A 296 -12.34 14.85 -8.93
N LEU A 297 -13.26 14.00 -9.37
CA LEU A 297 -13.63 12.76 -8.68
C LEU A 297 -12.42 11.83 -8.48
N ARG A 298 -11.61 11.61 -9.52
CA ARG A 298 -10.38 10.81 -9.40
C ARG A 298 -9.42 11.38 -8.36
N GLY A 299 -9.25 12.71 -8.34
CA GLY A 299 -8.45 13.40 -7.32
C GLY A 299 -9.04 13.25 -5.91
N MET A 300 -10.36 13.30 -5.77
CA MET A 300 -11.04 13.07 -4.49
C MET A 300 -10.82 11.65 -3.98
N CYS A 301 -10.97 10.64 -4.84
CA CYS A 301 -10.72 9.24 -4.48
C CYS A 301 -9.26 9.03 -4.05
N PHE A 302 -8.30 9.57 -4.81
CA PHE A 302 -6.87 9.53 -4.45
C PHE A 302 -6.62 10.17 -3.08
N ASP A 303 -7.06 11.42 -2.88
CA ASP A 303 -6.82 12.17 -1.65
C ASP A 303 -7.45 11.47 -0.44
N LEU A 304 -8.70 11.02 -0.55
CA LEU A 304 -9.42 10.39 0.56
C LEU A 304 -8.86 9.01 0.89
N TRP A 305 -8.51 8.20 -0.11
CA TRP A 305 -7.96 6.87 0.12
C TRP A 305 -6.57 6.94 0.74
N VAL A 306 -5.65 7.72 0.16
CA VAL A 306 -4.27 7.84 0.67
C VAL A 306 -4.27 8.46 2.07
N ALA A 307 -5.09 9.51 2.30
CA ALA A 307 -5.18 10.11 3.63
C ALA A 307 -5.81 9.18 4.66
N GLY A 308 -6.86 8.43 4.31
CA GLY A 308 -7.54 7.50 5.20
C GLY A 308 -6.71 6.27 5.54
N GLN A 309 -5.94 5.75 4.57
CA GLN A 309 -5.10 4.58 4.75
C GLN A 309 -3.88 4.88 5.62
N GLU A 310 -2.94 5.66 5.08
CA GLU A 310 -1.59 5.76 5.65
C GLU A 310 -1.58 6.38 7.03
N THR A 311 -2.47 7.33 7.29
CA THR A 311 -2.41 8.11 8.53
C THR A 311 -2.92 7.34 9.74
N THR A 312 -4.08 6.70 9.61
CA THR A 312 -4.64 5.91 10.72
C THR A 312 -3.79 4.66 10.97
N SER A 313 -3.45 3.90 9.93
CA SER A 313 -2.72 2.63 10.12
C SER A 313 -1.33 2.85 10.72
N THR A 314 -0.60 3.89 10.26
CA THR A 314 0.70 4.26 10.84
C THR A 314 0.57 4.71 12.30
N THR A 315 -0.48 5.47 12.64
CA THR A 315 -0.71 5.90 14.03
C THR A 315 -1.01 4.71 14.94
N LEU A 316 -1.81 3.74 14.48
CA LEU A 316 -2.07 2.49 15.21
C LEU A 316 -0.80 1.64 15.37
N ALA A 317 0.03 1.53 14.34
CA ALA A 317 1.31 0.84 14.39
C ALA A 317 2.26 1.47 15.42
N TRP A 318 2.37 2.81 15.45
CA TRP A 318 3.09 3.53 16.50
C TRP A 318 2.49 3.29 17.89
N GLY A 319 1.17 3.21 17.99
CA GLY A 319 0.49 2.90 19.24
C GLY A 319 0.89 1.54 19.81
N ILE A 320 0.88 0.52 18.96
CA ILE A 320 1.33 -0.83 19.32
C ILE A 320 2.81 -0.82 19.70
N ALA A 321 3.67 -0.19 18.90
CA ALA A 321 5.09 -0.09 19.20
C ALA A 321 5.33 0.59 20.57
N HIS A 322 4.68 1.72 20.83
CA HIS A 322 4.78 2.40 22.13
C HIS A 322 4.29 1.54 23.29
N LEU A 323 3.19 0.79 23.14
CA LEU A 323 2.66 -0.07 24.19
C LEU A 323 3.50 -1.34 24.43
N ILE A 324 4.19 -1.85 23.40
CA ILE A 324 5.18 -2.93 23.54
C ILE A 324 6.42 -2.44 24.30
N HIS A 325 6.87 -1.21 24.05
CA HIS A 325 7.99 -0.60 24.78
C HIS A 325 7.63 -0.14 26.20
N ASN A 326 6.34 -0.01 26.52
CA ASN A 326 5.84 0.47 27.81
C ASN A 326 4.76 -0.50 28.35
N LEU A 327 5.16 -1.72 28.69
CA LEU A 327 4.24 -2.78 29.14
C LEU A 327 3.50 -2.42 30.43
N ASP A 328 4.03 -1.53 31.27
CA ASP A 328 3.34 -1.00 32.45
C ASP A 328 2.15 -0.11 32.09
N VAL A 329 2.26 0.63 30.97
CA VAL A 329 1.14 1.39 30.41
C VAL A 329 0.09 0.45 29.84
N GLN A 330 0.52 -0.61 29.14
CA GLN A 330 -0.38 -1.64 28.61
C GLN A 330 -1.13 -2.35 29.73
N GLU A 331 -0.49 -2.63 30.87
CA GLU A 331 -1.14 -3.25 32.03
C GLU A 331 -2.26 -2.38 32.59
N LYS A 332 -2.02 -1.09 32.80
CA LYS A 332 -3.04 -0.14 33.27
C LYS A 332 -4.20 0.02 32.28
N LEU A 333 -3.90 -0.10 30.99
CA LEU A 333 -4.93 -0.11 29.94
C LEU A 333 -5.81 -1.36 30.07
N HIS A 334 -5.22 -2.55 30.25
CA HIS A 334 -6.00 -3.76 30.53
C HIS A 334 -6.80 -3.67 31.83
N GLU A 335 -6.22 -3.15 32.92
CA GLU A 335 -6.93 -2.96 34.19
C GLU A 335 -8.20 -2.08 34.04
N GLU A 336 -8.15 -1.05 33.20
CA GLU A 336 -9.33 -0.25 32.88
C GLU A 336 -10.36 -1.02 32.05
N LEU A 337 -9.91 -1.71 31.00
CA LEU A 337 -10.78 -2.49 30.12
C LEU A 337 -11.48 -3.63 30.87
N ASP A 338 -10.76 -4.39 31.67
CA ASP A 338 -11.30 -5.47 32.51
C ASP A 338 -12.34 -4.95 33.50
N ARG A 339 -12.08 -3.79 34.11
CA ARG A 339 -12.98 -3.18 35.11
C ARG A 339 -14.27 -2.65 34.49
N VAL A 340 -14.20 -2.01 33.32
CA VAL A 340 -15.31 -1.25 32.73
C VAL A 340 -16.10 -2.10 31.72
N ILE A 341 -15.40 -2.89 30.91
CA ILE A 341 -15.98 -3.67 29.82
C ILE A 341 -16.15 -5.12 30.23
N GLY A 342 -15.12 -5.72 30.83
CA GLY A 342 -15.05 -7.15 31.11
C GLY A 342 -14.85 -7.97 29.83
N CYS A 343 -15.36 -9.20 29.81
CA CYS A 343 -15.22 -10.11 28.66
C CYS A 343 -16.53 -10.31 27.87
N GLY A 344 -16.41 -10.62 26.57
CA GLY A 344 -17.50 -11.19 25.77
C GLY A 344 -18.33 -10.22 24.92
N ARG A 345 -17.92 -8.95 24.77
CA ARG A 345 -18.52 -8.02 23.79
C ARG A 345 -17.49 -7.09 23.15
N TRP A 346 -17.80 -6.63 21.96
CA TRP A 346 -17.05 -5.55 21.31
C TRP A 346 -17.26 -4.20 22.00
N ILE A 347 -16.18 -3.43 22.11
CA ILE A 347 -16.18 -2.05 22.60
C ILE A 347 -16.71 -1.14 21.50
N THR A 348 -17.58 -0.23 21.91
CA THR A 348 -18.26 0.73 21.04
C THR A 348 -17.86 2.16 21.41
N VAL A 349 -18.12 3.13 20.53
CA VAL A 349 -17.86 4.56 20.79
C VAL A 349 -18.63 5.05 22.02
N ALA A 350 -19.77 4.42 22.37
CA ALA A 350 -20.54 4.75 23.57
C ALA A 350 -19.79 4.43 24.87
N ASP A 351 -18.81 3.54 24.84
CA ASP A 351 -17.97 3.18 25.99
C ASP A 351 -16.87 4.24 26.24
N ARG A 352 -16.54 5.05 25.24
CA ARG A 352 -15.43 6.03 25.29
C ARG A 352 -15.42 6.94 26.53
N PRO A 353 -16.56 7.52 26.99
CA PRO A 353 -16.57 8.36 28.19
C PRO A 353 -16.18 7.62 29.48
N GLN A 354 -16.30 6.29 29.49
CA GLN A 354 -15.98 5.43 30.64
C GLN A 354 -14.55 4.85 30.57
N LEU A 355 -13.82 5.12 29.49
CA LEU A 355 -12.45 4.64 29.26
C LEU A 355 -11.44 5.80 29.18
N PRO A 356 -11.30 6.62 30.25
CA PRO A 356 -10.43 7.78 30.24
C PRO A 356 -8.95 7.42 30.06
N TYR A 357 -8.44 6.34 30.66
CA TYR A 357 -7.04 5.95 30.52
C TYR A 357 -6.72 5.50 29.10
N THR A 358 -7.61 4.73 28.47
CA THR A 358 -7.51 4.32 27.06
C THR A 358 -7.50 5.54 26.15
N CYS A 359 -8.38 6.52 26.40
CA CYS A 359 -8.38 7.79 25.67
C CYS A 359 -7.06 8.56 25.85
N ALA A 360 -6.48 8.53 27.04
CA ALA A 360 -5.23 9.20 27.37
C ALA A 360 -4.04 8.54 26.65
N VAL A 361 -4.04 7.21 26.58
CA VAL A 361 -3.06 6.45 25.78
C VAL A 361 -3.16 6.84 24.31
N ILE A 362 -4.35 6.88 23.73
CA ILE A 362 -4.53 7.28 22.32
C ILE A 362 -4.03 8.72 22.08
N ASN A 363 -4.35 9.66 22.98
CA ASN A 363 -3.86 11.03 22.88
C ASN A 363 -2.32 11.10 22.91
N GLU A 364 -1.68 10.32 23.79
CA GLU A 364 -0.22 10.27 23.88
C GLU A 364 0.41 9.58 22.66
N VAL A 365 -0.23 8.54 22.11
CA VAL A 365 0.16 7.92 20.84
C VAL A 365 0.12 8.95 19.72
N GLN A 366 -0.94 9.75 19.60
CA GLN A 366 -1.00 10.79 18.55
C GLN A 366 0.08 11.85 18.72
N ARG A 367 0.35 12.28 19.96
CA ARG A 367 1.40 13.27 20.27
C ARG A 367 2.78 12.73 19.88
N MET A 368 3.08 11.50 20.30
CA MET A 368 4.37 10.87 20.11
C MET A 368 4.56 10.39 18.68
N ALA A 369 3.54 9.86 18.00
CA ALA A 369 3.66 9.48 16.59
C ALA A 369 4.09 10.67 15.72
N ASN A 370 3.63 11.89 16.06
CA ASN A 370 3.93 13.15 15.35
C ASN A 370 4.00 12.95 13.82
N LEU A 371 2.93 12.34 13.29
CA LEU A 371 2.95 11.66 12.00
C LEU A 371 3.37 12.55 10.82
N VAL A 372 3.05 13.85 10.87
CA VAL A 372 3.33 14.81 9.80
C VAL A 372 4.33 15.86 10.30
N PRO A 373 5.62 15.52 10.44
CA PRO A 373 6.57 16.34 11.18
C PRO A 373 6.84 17.71 10.56
N HIS A 374 6.60 17.90 9.25
CA HIS A 374 6.75 19.18 8.55
C HIS A 374 5.41 19.90 8.28
N ASN A 375 4.29 19.26 8.66
CA ASN A 375 2.92 19.62 8.30
C ASN A 375 2.70 19.80 6.78
N MET A 376 1.45 19.99 6.36
CA MET A 376 1.15 20.40 4.99
C MET A 376 1.37 21.90 4.84
N MET A 377 2.08 22.32 3.79
CA MET A 377 2.39 23.73 3.58
C MET A 377 1.17 24.53 3.10
N HIS A 378 1.04 25.73 3.64
CA HIS A 378 0.03 26.72 3.29
C HIS A 378 0.63 27.87 2.48
N SER A 379 -0.24 28.69 1.91
CA SER A 379 0.14 29.97 1.32
C SER A 379 -0.80 31.07 1.78
N THR A 380 -0.28 32.29 1.92
CA THR A 380 -1.09 33.46 2.26
C THR A 380 -2.01 33.82 1.08
N THR A 381 -3.30 34.06 1.34
CA THR A 381 -4.28 34.42 0.30
C THR A 381 -4.34 35.93 0.02
N ARG A 382 -3.77 36.73 0.92
CA ARG A 382 -3.61 38.19 0.85
C ARG A 382 -2.31 38.62 1.53
N ASP A 383 -1.94 39.88 1.34
CA ASP A 383 -0.85 40.50 2.10
C ASP A 383 -1.21 40.56 3.58
N VAL A 384 -0.24 40.26 4.46
CA VAL A 384 -0.42 40.22 5.91
C VAL A 384 0.86 40.62 6.63
N THR A 385 0.75 41.15 7.85
CA THR A 385 1.88 41.40 8.74
C THR A 385 1.68 40.62 10.04
N VAL A 386 2.70 39.88 10.48
CA VAL A 386 2.70 39.11 11.74
C VAL A 386 3.98 39.45 12.50
N ASP A 387 3.86 39.89 13.75
CA ASP A 387 5.00 40.30 14.59
C ASP A 387 5.99 41.26 13.91
N GLY A 388 5.48 42.18 13.08
CA GLY A 388 6.30 43.14 12.34
C GLY A 388 6.94 42.60 11.05
N TYR A 389 6.76 41.32 10.71
CA TYR A 389 7.17 40.75 9.43
C TYR A 389 6.05 40.86 8.40
N PHE A 390 6.35 41.48 7.25
CA PHE A 390 5.42 41.60 6.13
C PHE A 390 5.52 40.38 5.20
N PHE A 391 4.40 39.70 4.99
CA PHE A 391 4.23 38.58 4.08
C PHE A 391 3.32 38.97 2.92
N PRO A 392 3.86 39.07 1.69
CA PRO A 392 3.04 39.22 0.50
C PRO A 392 2.09 38.03 0.30
N LYS A 393 1.00 38.24 -0.44
CA LYS A 393 0.14 37.16 -0.96
C LYS A 393 0.98 36.09 -1.66
N GLY A 394 0.68 34.82 -1.39
CA GLY A 394 1.36 33.66 -1.96
C GLY A 394 2.61 33.23 -1.19
N THR A 395 2.93 33.87 -0.07
CA THR A 395 4.06 33.45 0.80
C THR A 395 3.80 32.06 1.34
N ALA A 396 4.75 31.14 1.17
CA ALA A 396 4.69 29.80 1.73
C ALA A 396 4.85 29.84 3.25
N ILE A 397 3.90 29.23 3.97
CA ILE A 397 3.84 29.30 5.42
C ILE A 397 3.29 27.99 6.00
N THR A 398 3.71 27.60 7.20
CA THR A 398 3.23 26.37 7.86
C THR A 398 3.03 26.59 9.36
N HIS A 399 2.02 25.93 9.93
CA HIS A 399 1.83 25.83 11.37
C HIS A 399 2.63 24.61 11.85
N GLN A 400 3.77 24.85 12.46
CA GLN A 400 4.75 23.82 12.77
C GLN A 400 4.38 23.07 14.05
N VAL A 401 3.37 22.20 13.97
CA VAL A 401 2.78 21.48 15.11
C VAL A 401 3.78 20.61 15.84
N SER A 402 4.75 20.02 15.15
CA SER A 402 5.82 19.21 15.77
C SER A 402 6.58 19.93 16.85
N ALA A 403 6.81 21.24 16.66
CA ALA A 403 7.53 22.03 17.64
C ALA A 403 6.70 22.19 18.92
N VAL A 404 5.38 22.29 18.81
CA VAL A 404 4.44 22.32 19.95
C VAL A 404 4.38 20.97 20.66
N LEU A 405 4.24 19.87 19.91
CA LEU A 405 4.06 18.53 20.48
C LEU A 405 5.30 18.01 21.22
N TYR A 406 6.48 18.55 20.91
CA TYR A 406 7.76 18.22 21.57
C TYR A 406 8.31 19.33 22.49
N ASP A 407 7.58 20.43 22.69
CA ASP A 407 8.04 21.48 23.59
C ASP A 407 7.87 21.06 25.04
N ASP A 408 8.97 20.95 25.79
CA ASP A 408 8.94 20.65 27.24
C ASP A 408 8.20 21.72 28.06
N GLN A 409 8.02 22.93 27.52
CA GLN A 409 7.21 23.97 28.16
C GLN A 409 5.71 23.72 28.00
N VAL A 410 5.31 22.93 27.00
CA VAL A 410 3.92 22.55 26.73
C VAL A 410 3.63 21.16 27.32
N PHE A 411 4.49 20.19 27.02
CA PHE A 411 4.41 18.82 27.51
C PHE A 411 5.67 18.49 28.32
N LYS A 412 5.60 18.57 29.65
CA LYS A 412 6.76 18.32 30.56
C LYS A 412 7.46 16.98 30.26
N GLU A 413 8.77 16.94 29.99
CA GLU A 413 9.45 15.69 29.59
C GLU A 413 8.84 15.11 28.28
N ALA A 414 8.73 15.94 27.24
CA ALA A 414 7.99 15.65 26.02
C ALA A 414 8.48 14.39 25.28
N SER A 415 9.71 13.93 25.53
CA SER A 415 10.25 12.70 24.95
C SER A 415 9.76 11.41 25.63
N LYS A 416 9.18 11.50 26.84
CA LYS A 416 8.67 10.34 27.58
C LYS A 416 7.22 10.08 27.20
N PHE A 417 6.93 8.83 26.82
CA PHE A 417 5.57 8.33 26.61
C PHE A 417 4.85 8.22 27.96
N ASP A 418 3.94 9.16 28.22
CA ASP A 418 3.22 9.25 29.49
C ASP A 418 1.75 9.65 29.28
N PRO A 419 0.82 8.68 29.29
CA PRO A 419 -0.61 8.95 29.17
C PRO A 419 -1.17 9.83 30.29
N THR A 420 -0.54 9.85 31.46
CA THR A 420 -1.10 10.57 32.63
C THR A 420 -1.17 12.08 32.42
N ARG A 421 -0.46 12.61 31.41
CA ARG A 421 -0.56 14.00 30.91
C ARG A 421 -1.98 14.43 30.56
N PHE A 422 -2.79 13.48 30.08
CA PHE A 422 -4.15 13.74 29.63
C PHE A 422 -5.18 13.38 30.69
N LEU A 423 -4.77 13.16 31.95
CA LEU A 423 -5.65 12.83 33.05
C LEU A 423 -5.56 13.88 34.17
N ASP A 424 -6.69 14.14 34.84
CA ASP A 424 -6.72 14.89 36.09
C ASP A 424 -6.41 14.00 37.30
N ASP A 425 -6.37 14.60 38.50
CA ASP A 425 -6.14 13.89 39.76
C ASP A 425 -7.20 12.81 40.07
N LYS A 426 -8.33 12.81 39.36
CA LYS A 426 -9.42 11.82 39.48
C LYS A 426 -9.36 10.75 38.38
N GLY A 427 -8.34 10.79 37.52
CA GLY A 427 -8.18 9.88 36.40
C GLY A 427 -9.18 10.12 35.27
N GLN A 428 -9.74 11.33 35.14
CA GLN A 428 -10.63 11.71 34.04
C GLN A 428 -9.86 12.46 32.95
N ILE A 429 -10.31 12.36 31.70
CA ILE A 429 -9.67 13.05 30.58
C ILE A 429 -9.69 14.57 30.77
N VAL A 430 -8.52 15.20 30.69
CA VAL A 430 -8.39 16.65 30.58
C VAL A 430 -8.31 17.09 29.13
N LYS A 431 -8.94 18.23 28.85
CA LYS A 431 -8.83 18.89 27.55
C LYS A 431 -7.41 19.48 27.42
N CYS A 432 -6.68 19.03 26.42
CA CYS A 432 -5.39 19.61 26.01
C CYS A 432 -5.58 20.29 24.65
N ASP A 433 -5.58 21.61 24.65
CA ASP A 433 -5.82 22.42 23.45
C ASP A 433 -4.60 22.45 22.53
N GLU A 434 -3.41 22.14 23.07
CA GLU A 434 -2.13 22.06 22.39
C GLU A 434 -1.90 20.72 21.67
N LEU A 435 -2.72 19.70 21.94
CA LEU A 435 -2.73 18.45 21.19
C LEU A 435 -3.47 18.63 19.86
N VAL A 436 -2.73 19.08 18.84
CA VAL A 436 -3.26 19.42 17.50
C VAL A 436 -2.73 18.52 16.37
N PRO A 437 -2.80 17.17 16.48
CA PRO A 437 -2.27 16.25 15.46
C PRO A 437 -3.01 16.35 14.11
N PHE A 438 -4.20 16.94 14.10
CA PHE A 438 -5.04 17.14 12.91
C PHE A 438 -4.90 18.55 12.30
N GLY A 439 -3.95 19.35 12.79
CA GLY A 439 -3.81 20.77 12.46
C GLY A 439 -4.95 21.61 13.04
N VAL A 440 -5.03 22.88 12.62
CA VAL A 440 -6.06 23.82 13.09
C VAL A 440 -6.64 24.65 11.95
N GLY A 441 -7.77 25.30 12.22
CA GLY A 441 -8.34 26.31 11.31
C GLY A 441 -9.17 25.75 10.16
N LYS A 442 -9.39 26.57 9.13
CA LYS A 442 -10.26 26.24 7.98
C LYS A 442 -9.85 24.97 7.23
N ARG A 443 -8.57 24.62 7.30
CA ARG A 443 -7.91 23.50 6.61
C ARG A 443 -7.58 22.33 7.55
N GLN A 444 -8.12 22.33 8.77
CA GLN A 444 -8.03 21.19 9.70
C GLN A 444 -8.46 19.90 9.01
N CYS A 445 -7.86 18.78 9.42
CA CYS A 445 -8.06 17.47 8.81
C CYS A 445 -9.54 17.18 8.54
N LEU A 446 -9.85 16.78 7.30
CA LEU A 446 -11.21 16.45 6.90
C LEU A 446 -11.70 15.15 7.56
N GLY A 447 -10.78 14.20 7.78
CA GLY A 447 -11.06 12.88 8.33
C GLY A 447 -10.91 12.74 9.84
N GLU A 448 -10.77 13.83 10.60
CA GLU A 448 -10.52 13.75 12.06
C GLU A 448 -11.55 12.90 12.82
N SER A 449 -12.84 13.05 12.50
CA SER A 449 -13.90 12.28 13.15
C SER A 449 -13.81 10.78 12.88
N LEU A 450 -13.45 10.40 11.66
CA LEU A 450 -13.22 9.01 11.27
C LEU A 450 -11.96 8.46 11.97
N ALA A 451 -10.84 9.16 11.85
CA ALA A 451 -9.57 8.73 12.44
C ALA A 451 -9.69 8.56 13.96
N ARG A 452 -10.30 9.50 14.69
CA ARG A 452 -10.49 9.36 16.15
C ARG A 452 -11.36 8.17 16.53
N MET A 453 -12.34 7.82 15.69
CA MET A 453 -13.19 6.65 15.89
C MET A 453 -12.40 5.36 15.66
N GLU A 454 -11.69 5.27 14.54
CA GLU A 454 -10.83 4.13 14.21
C GLU A 454 -9.75 3.93 15.27
N LEU A 455 -9.01 4.98 15.63
CA LEU A 455 -7.98 4.93 16.67
C LEU A 455 -8.52 4.39 18.00
N PHE A 456 -9.70 4.85 18.40
CA PHE A 456 -10.34 4.38 19.62
C PHE A 456 -10.79 2.93 19.53
N LEU A 457 -11.57 2.58 18.50
CA LEU A 457 -12.13 1.24 18.35
C LEU A 457 -11.04 0.18 18.14
N PHE A 458 -10.05 0.46 17.29
CA PHE A 458 -8.94 -0.47 17.07
C PHE A 458 -8.09 -0.64 18.33
N THR A 459 -7.66 0.46 18.97
CA THR A 459 -6.83 0.36 20.18
C THR A 459 -7.59 -0.36 21.29
N ALA A 460 -8.81 0.08 21.61
CA ALA A 460 -9.57 -0.50 22.71
C ALA A 460 -9.87 -1.98 22.47
N ASN A 461 -10.34 -2.36 21.27
CA ASN A 461 -10.71 -3.75 21.01
C ASN A 461 -9.51 -4.67 20.87
N ILE A 462 -8.42 -4.26 20.19
CA ILE A 462 -7.23 -5.10 20.06
C ILE A 462 -6.68 -5.43 21.45
N PHE A 463 -6.52 -4.44 22.33
CA PHE A 463 -5.99 -4.67 23.68
C PHE A 463 -7.02 -5.28 24.64
N ASN A 464 -8.32 -5.23 24.34
CA ASN A 464 -9.32 -5.99 25.08
C ASN A 464 -9.29 -7.49 24.75
N HIS A 465 -8.81 -7.87 23.56
CA HIS A 465 -8.73 -9.26 23.12
C HIS A 465 -7.33 -9.86 23.32
N TYR A 466 -6.30 -9.04 23.19
CA TYR A 466 -4.92 -9.49 23.15
C TYR A 466 -4.04 -8.71 24.11
N ARG A 467 -3.18 -9.46 24.80
CA ARG A 467 -1.95 -8.91 25.38
C ARG A 467 -0.86 -9.03 24.33
N ILE A 468 -0.30 -7.90 23.91
CA ILE A 468 0.73 -7.87 22.87
C ILE A 468 2.10 -7.69 23.53
N THR A 469 2.95 -8.70 23.37
CA THR A 469 4.35 -8.70 23.81
C THR A 469 5.28 -8.61 22.60
N PRO A 470 6.54 -8.16 22.77
CA PRO A 470 7.50 -8.22 21.67
C PRO A 470 7.73 -9.67 21.25
N GLY A 471 7.90 -9.88 19.93
CA GLY A 471 8.43 -11.14 19.40
C GLY A 471 9.94 -11.25 19.62
N ASP A 472 10.61 -11.99 18.75
CA ASP A 472 12.07 -12.18 18.77
C ASP A 472 12.86 -10.85 18.69
N LYS A 473 12.23 -9.80 18.14
CA LYS A 473 12.81 -8.46 18.04
C LYS A 473 11.84 -7.41 18.57
N MET A 474 12.40 -6.43 19.27
CA MET A 474 11.65 -5.23 19.64
C MET A 474 11.31 -4.41 18.37
N PRO A 475 10.09 -3.84 18.28
CA PRO A 475 9.77 -2.88 17.24
C PRO A 475 10.75 -1.70 17.27
N SER A 476 11.22 -1.25 16.10
CA SER A 476 12.07 -0.06 16.02
C SER A 476 11.26 1.17 16.41
N MET A 477 11.89 2.07 17.19
CA MET A 477 11.36 3.41 17.48
C MET A 477 12.00 4.48 16.60
N GLU A 478 12.87 4.09 15.67
CA GLU A 478 13.45 5.00 14.68
C GLU A 478 12.39 5.47 13.70
N ARG A 479 12.42 6.76 13.37
CA ARG A 479 11.49 7.38 12.43
C ARG A 479 12.20 7.66 11.12
N ALA A 480 11.59 7.24 10.02
CA ALA A 480 12.07 7.57 8.68
C ALA A 480 11.92 9.07 8.39
N MET A 481 12.76 9.57 7.48
CA MET A 481 12.91 10.99 7.15
C MET A 481 11.62 11.62 6.55
N TRP A 482 10.73 10.81 6.01
CA TRP A 482 9.45 11.22 5.40
C TRP A 482 8.45 10.09 5.63
N PHE A 483 7.18 10.45 5.88
CA PHE A 483 6.02 9.55 6.07
C PHE A 483 6.35 8.06 5.99
N GLY A 484 6.38 7.42 7.16
CA GLY A 484 6.24 5.97 7.36
C GLY A 484 6.94 5.09 6.33
N GLU A 485 8.16 4.66 6.64
CA GLU A 485 8.58 3.33 6.19
C GLU A 485 8.47 2.36 7.36
N SER A 486 7.70 1.29 7.14
CA SER A 486 7.71 0.08 7.96
C SER A 486 9.15 -0.48 8.03
N PRO A 487 9.57 -1.07 9.16
CA PRO A 487 10.94 -1.55 9.34
C PRO A 487 11.35 -2.56 8.27
N VAL A 488 12.48 -2.31 7.59
CA VAL A 488 13.08 -3.26 6.65
C VAL A 488 13.85 -4.33 7.43
N VAL A 489 13.47 -5.59 7.23
CA VAL A 489 14.14 -6.76 7.80
C VAL A 489 15.40 -7.07 6.98
N CYS A 490 16.58 -6.88 7.57
CA CYS A 490 17.82 -7.42 7.02
C CYS A 490 17.91 -8.91 7.40
N ILE A 491 17.87 -9.80 6.39
CA ILE A 491 18.02 -11.24 6.60
C ILE A 491 19.52 -11.58 6.52
N SER A 492 20.15 -11.77 7.67
CA SER A 492 21.57 -12.15 7.77
C SER A 492 21.79 -13.61 8.18
N GLU A 493 20.71 -14.36 8.48
CA GLU A 493 20.79 -15.76 8.91
C GLU A 493 20.37 -16.75 7.81
N TYR A 494 21.17 -17.81 7.69
CA TYR A 494 21.04 -18.85 6.66
C TYR A 494 19.73 -19.66 6.75
N SER A 495 19.20 -19.83 7.96
CA SER A 495 17.89 -20.45 8.22
C SER A 495 16.74 -19.64 7.61
N THR A 496 16.79 -18.31 7.74
CA THR A 496 15.77 -17.40 7.23
C THR A 496 15.84 -17.27 5.70
N ILE A 497 17.04 -17.26 5.11
CA ILE A 497 17.22 -17.33 3.64
C ILE A 497 16.47 -18.53 3.07
N ARG A 498 16.57 -19.69 3.72
CA ARG A 498 15.93 -20.93 3.27
C ARG A 498 14.39 -20.85 3.32
N GLU A 499 13.84 -20.17 4.32
CA GLU A 499 12.40 -20.01 4.49
C GLU A 499 11.81 -18.99 3.49
N THR A 500 12.48 -17.86 3.29
CA THR A 500 12.04 -16.79 2.37
C THR A 500 11.99 -17.25 0.91
N PHE A 501 13.00 -18.00 0.44
CA PHE A 501 13.04 -18.45 -0.96
C PHE A 501 12.18 -19.69 -1.25
N GLN A 502 11.76 -20.45 -0.24
CA GLN A 502 10.93 -21.65 -0.43
C GLN A 502 9.43 -21.41 -0.27
N LYS A 503 9.03 -20.39 0.49
CA LYS A 503 7.60 -20.09 0.76
C LYS A 503 7.03 -19.01 -0.14
N ASP A 504 7.84 -18.00 -0.51
CA ASP A 504 7.41 -16.83 -1.29
C ASP A 504 7.97 -16.80 -2.71
N GLY A 505 8.30 -17.97 -3.26
CA GLY A 505 9.07 -18.13 -4.51
C GLY A 505 8.53 -17.39 -5.73
N ASP A 506 7.21 -17.25 -5.88
CA ASP A 506 6.60 -16.51 -7.00
C ASP A 506 6.85 -15.00 -6.93
N THR A 507 7.02 -14.46 -5.73
CA THR A 507 7.33 -13.05 -5.48
C THR A 507 8.80 -12.73 -5.81
N TYR A 508 9.65 -13.75 -5.83
CA TYR A 508 11.07 -13.68 -6.20
C TYR A 508 11.36 -14.35 -7.55
N ALA A 509 10.34 -14.67 -8.35
CA ALA A 509 10.45 -15.38 -9.64
C ALA A 509 10.99 -14.53 -10.80
N GLY A 510 11.54 -13.34 -10.52
CA GLY A 510 12.41 -12.67 -11.47
C GLY A 510 13.72 -13.45 -11.59
N ARG A 511 13.94 -14.15 -12.70
CA ARG A 511 15.20 -14.88 -12.89
C ARG A 511 16.31 -13.91 -13.25
N TRP A 512 17.43 -13.96 -12.52
CA TRP A 512 18.64 -13.23 -12.92
C TRP A 512 19.17 -13.81 -14.23
N ASN A 513 19.46 -12.92 -15.17
CA ASN A 513 19.90 -13.25 -16.51
C ASN A 513 21.32 -13.85 -16.48
N PHE A 514 21.46 -15.16 -16.76
CA PHE A 514 22.75 -15.88 -16.75
C PHE A 514 23.42 -15.81 -18.14
N VAL A 515 23.99 -14.65 -18.46
CA VAL A 515 24.64 -14.40 -19.76
C VAL A 515 25.80 -15.37 -20.07
N GLU A 516 26.38 -16.05 -19.07
CA GLU A 516 27.53 -16.95 -19.26
C GLU A 516 27.21 -18.45 -19.44
N MET A 517 26.02 -18.95 -19.06
CA MET A 517 25.64 -20.37 -19.25
C MET A 517 25.18 -20.68 -20.69
N ASP A 518 24.67 -19.68 -21.41
CA ASP A 518 24.20 -19.79 -22.79
C ASP A 518 25.31 -20.20 -23.77
N LYS A 519 26.57 -19.93 -23.39
CA LYS A 519 27.76 -20.31 -24.16
C LYS A 519 28.15 -21.79 -24.02
N ILE A 520 27.61 -22.53 -23.05
CA ILE A 520 28.02 -23.91 -22.74
C ILE A 520 27.07 -24.96 -23.35
N LEU A 521 25.75 -24.73 -23.34
CA LEU A 521 24.74 -25.75 -23.70
C LEU A 521 24.21 -25.68 -25.15
N LYS A 522 24.57 -24.65 -25.93
CA LYS A 522 24.20 -24.46 -27.34
C LYS A 522 22.68 -24.56 -27.65
N PHE A 523 21.79 -24.30 -26.70
CA PHE A 523 20.40 -23.97 -27.05
C PHE A 523 20.42 -22.61 -27.73
N ARG A 524 20.01 -22.54 -29.00
CA ARG A 524 20.18 -21.33 -29.82
C ARG A 524 19.05 -20.30 -29.71
N SER A 525 18.06 -20.51 -28.85
CA SER A 525 17.03 -19.51 -28.54
C SER A 525 16.22 -19.92 -27.30
N ALA A 526 15.72 -18.94 -26.54
CA ALA A 526 14.88 -19.14 -25.37
C ALA A 526 13.41 -19.38 -25.77
N SER A 527 12.99 -20.66 -25.90
CA SER A 527 11.61 -21.02 -26.27
C SER A 527 11.11 -22.23 -25.45
N GLY A 528 9.91 -22.10 -24.85
CA GLY A 528 9.24 -23.12 -24.04
C GLY A 528 8.94 -22.65 -22.60
N VAL A 529 7.80 -23.06 -22.02
CA VAL A 529 7.24 -22.51 -20.76
C VAL A 529 8.15 -22.67 -19.52
N VAL A 530 9.25 -23.41 -19.63
CA VAL A 530 10.21 -23.63 -18.53
C VAL A 530 11.44 -22.72 -18.64
N ILE A 531 11.71 -22.20 -19.84
CA ILE A 531 12.94 -21.49 -20.21
C ILE A 531 12.63 -20.03 -20.55
N THR A 532 11.40 -19.74 -20.95
CA THR A 532 10.89 -18.38 -21.16
C THR A 532 10.51 -17.75 -19.84
N ASP A 533 10.66 -16.43 -19.75
CA ASP A 533 10.20 -15.60 -18.65
C ASP A 533 9.27 -14.50 -19.19
N GLY A 534 8.78 -13.64 -18.29
CA GLY A 534 7.98 -12.49 -18.69
C GLY A 534 6.72 -12.85 -19.49
N ASP A 535 6.48 -12.14 -20.58
CA ASP A 535 5.23 -12.23 -21.33
C ASP A 535 5.18 -13.43 -22.30
N LEU A 536 6.33 -13.90 -22.81
CA LEU A 536 6.37 -15.14 -23.61
C LEU A 536 6.05 -16.38 -22.75
N TRP A 537 6.53 -16.40 -21.50
CA TRP A 537 6.13 -17.40 -20.51
C TRP A 537 4.64 -17.33 -20.21
N LYS A 538 4.10 -16.12 -19.99
CA LYS A 538 2.66 -15.93 -19.73
C LYS A 538 1.81 -16.31 -20.93
N ASP A 539 2.24 -16.03 -22.14
CA ASP A 539 1.47 -16.30 -23.36
C ASP A 539 1.48 -17.78 -23.71
N GLN A 540 2.63 -18.46 -23.56
CA GLN A 540 2.68 -19.92 -23.66
C GLN A 540 1.89 -20.57 -22.54
N ARG A 541 1.99 -20.07 -21.30
CA ARG A 541 1.19 -20.55 -20.17
C ARG A 541 -0.30 -20.30 -20.38
N ARG A 542 -0.72 -19.13 -20.90
CA ARG A 542 -2.13 -18.79 -21.18
C ARG A 542 -2.68 -19.59 -22.33
N PHE A 543 -1.96 -19.74 -23.44
CA PHE A 543 -2.36 -20.60 -24.54
C PHE A 543 -2.56 -22.04 -24.05
N THR A 544 -1.58 -22.59 -23.31
CA THR A 544 -1.67 -23.95 -22.77
C THR A 544 -2.84 -24.12 -21.80
N LEU A 545 -3.04 -23.17 -20.88
CA LEU A 545 -4.15 -23.22 -19.93
C LEU A 545 -5.51 -23.00 -20.62
N HIS A 546 -5.59 -22.15 -21.64
CA HIS A 546 -6.82 -21.86 -22.38
C HIS A 546 -7.25 -23.04 -23.24
N VAL A 547 -6.33 -23.66 -23.98
CA VAL A 547 -6.64 -24.85 -24.79
C VAL A 547 -7.04 -26.01 -23.89
N PHE A 548 -6.34 -26.22 -22.76
CA PHE A 548 -6.79 -27.21 -21.78
C PHE A 548 -8.20 -26.89 -21.23
N ARG A 549 -8.51 -25.61 -20.98
CA ARG A 549 -9.85 -25.17 -20.53
C ARG A 549 -10.95 -25.41 -21.56
N ASP A 550 -10.64 -25.26 -22.85
CA ASP A 550 -11.59 -25.50 -23.94
C ASP A 550 -11.85 -26.99 -24.16
N PHE A 551 -10.84 -27.84 -23.94
CA PHE A 551 -11.05 -29.28 -23.80
C PHE A 551 -11.78 -29.68 -22.51
N GLY A 552 -11.93 -28.72 -21.59
CA GLY A 552 -12.85 -28.77 -20.45
C GLY A 552 -12.20 -28.55 -19.08
N LEU A 553 -10.89 -28.25 -18.99
CA LEU A 553 -10.14 -28.14 -17.72
C LEU A 553 -10.82 -27.14 -16.78
N GLY A 554 -11.33 -27.63 -15.65
CA GLY A 554 -12.08 -26.82 -14.67
C GLY A 554 -13.61 -26.79 -14.84
N LYS A 555 -14.19 -27.49 -15.82
CA LYS A 555 -15.65 -27.75 -15.90
C LYS A 555 -15.97 -29.14 -15.33
N ASN A 556 -17.17 -29.30 -14.74
CA ASN A 556 -17.66 -30.61 -14.27
C ASN A 556 -17.62 -31.67 -15.38
N SER A 557 -17.68 -31.29 -16.66
CA SER A 557 -17.55 -32.20 -17.81
C SER A 557 -16.13 -32.73 -18.05
N MET A 558 -15.06 -31.97 -17.74
CA MET A 558 -13.71 -32.55 -17.73
C MET A 558 -13.41 -33.26 -16.43
N GLN A 559 -13.97 -32.84 -15.30
CA GLN A 559 -13.96 -33.72 -14.13
C GLN A 559 -14.68 -35.03 -14.47
N GLU A 560 -15.86 -35.02 -15.08
CA GLU A 560 -16.55 -36.25 -15.51
C GLU A 560 -15.75 -37.02 -16.56
N ARG A 561 -15.11 -36.37 -17.56
CA ARG A 561 -14.24 -37.07 -18.52
C ARG A 561 -12.96 -37.62 -17.89
N VAL A 562 -12.28 -36.85 -17.05
CA VAL A 562 -11.11 -37.29 -16.28
C VAL A 562 -11.53 -38.40 -15.33
N MET A 563 -12.69 -38.32 -14.69
CA MET A 563 -13.23 -39.36 -13.83
C MET A 563 -13.68 -40.58 -14.65
N THR A 564 -14.19 -40.42 -15.87
CA THR A 564 -14.53 -41.52 -16.79
C THR A 564 -13.28 -42.20 -17.33
N GLU A 565 -12.24 -41.45 -17.69
CA GLU A 565 -10.93 -41.95 -18.12
C GLU A 565 -10.17 -42.55 -16.94
N VAL A 566 -10.26 -41.97 -15.75
CA VAL A 566 -9.73 -42.54 -14.50
C VAL A 566 -10.50 -43.80 -14.14
N GLU A 567 -11.84 -43.85 -14.27
CA GLU A 567 -12.63 -45.08 -14.07
C GLU A 567 -12.26 -46.14 -15.11
N THR A 568 -12.12 -45.77 -16.39
CA THR A 568 -11.71 -46.68 -17.48
C THR A 568 -10.27 -47.18 -17.27
N LEU A 569 -9.36 -46.30 -16.87
CA LEU A 569 -7.98 -46.63 -16.53
C LEU A 569 -7.94 -47.51 -15.28
N CYS A 570 -8.72 -47.21 -14.24
CA CYS A 570 -8.84 -48.06 -13.06
C CYS A 570 -9.41 -49.43 -13.40
N GLU A 571 -10.41 -49.53 -14.29
CA GLU A 571 -10.94 -50.80 -14.78
C GLU A 571 -9.89 -51.59 -15.56
N LYS A 572 -9.13 -50.91 -16.43
CA LYS A 572 -8.07 -51.52 -17.22
C LYS A 572 -6.92 -51.99 -16.33
N VAL A 573 -6.51 -51.17 -15.36
CA VAL A 573 -5.52 -51.51 -14.33
C VAL A 573 -6.01 -52.64 -13.43
N ASP A 574 -7.27 -52.65 -12.98
CA ASP A 574 -7.84 -53.76 -12.21
C ASP A 574 -7.84 -55.05 -13.04
N LYS A 575 -8.14 -54.97 -14.34
CA LYS A 575 -8.12 -56.11 -15.26
C LYS A 575 -6.70 -56.61 -15.54
N ASP A 576 -5.74 -55.71 -15.68
CA ASP A 576 -4.32 -56.04 -15.86
C ASP A 576 -3.72 -56.62 -14.56
N ILE A 577 -4.12 -56.11 -13.38
CA ILE A 577 -3.79 -56.71 -12.08
C ILE A 577 -4.42 -58.10 -11.96
N GLU A 578 -5.68 -58.29 -12.38
CA GLU A 578 -6.33 -59.60 -12.37
C GLU A 578 -5.66 -60.59 -13.33
N ASN A 579 -5.21 -60.13 -14.50
CA ASN A 579 -4.47 -60.94 -15.46
C ASN A 579 -3.06 -61.28 -14.93
N TRP A 580 -2.34 -60.30 -14.40
CA TRP A 580 -1.03 -60.49 -13.78
C TRP A 580 -1.10 -61.42 -12.56
N VAL A 581 -2.11 -61.30 -11.69
CA VAL A 581 -2.33 -62.20 -10.55
C VAL A 581 -2.62 -63.64 -11.01
N LYS A 582 -3.35 -63.80 -12.13
CA LYS A 582 -3.59 -65.11 -12.75
C LYS A 582 -2.30 -65.69 -13.36
N GLU A 583 -1.50 -64.87 -14.02
CA GLU A 583 -0.19 -65.25 -14.58
C GLU A 583 0.82 -65.62 -13.50
N GLN A 584 0.78 -64.97 -12.33
CA GLN A 584 1.65 -65.23 -11.18
C GLN A 584 1.06 -66.26 -10.18
N ASN A 585 -0.15 -66.77 -10.43
CA ASN A 585 -0.85 -67.80 -9.64
C ASN A 585 -1.05 -67.45 -8.14
N LEU A 586 -1.30 -66.18 -7.81
CA LEU A 586 -1.43 -65.68 -6.44
C LEU A 586 -2.86 -65.89 -5.88
N ALA A 587 -2.98 -66.29 -4.61
CA ALA A 587 -4.26 -66.68 -4.00
C ALA A 587 -5.25 -65.50 -3.85
N SER A 588 -6.55 -65.80 -4.06
CA SER A 588 -7.68 -64.85 -4.08
C SER A 588 -7.89 -64.00 -2.81
N ARG A 589 -7.23 -64.32 -1.70
CA ARG A 589 -7.25 -63.51 -0.46
C ARG A 589 -6.37 -62.24 -0.54
N ALA A 590 -5.38 -62.20 -1.43
CA ALA A 590 -4.53 -61.01 -1.65
C ALA A 590 -5.23 -59.88 -2.41
N LEU A 591 -6.26 -60.21 -3.21
CA LEU A 591 -7.03 -59.29 -4.06
C LEU A 591 -7.75 -58.16 -3.31
N ARG A 592 -8.07 -58.33 -2.01
CA ARG A 592 -8.80 -57.30 -1.23
C ARG A 592 -7.94 -56.10 -0.86
N SER A 593 -6.62 -56.22 -0.96
CA SER A 593 -5.62 -55.23 -0.49
C SER A 593 -5.14 -54.28 -1.59
N TYR A 594 -5.37 -54.60 -2.87
CA TYR A 594 -4.80 -53.88 -4.01
C TYR A 594 -5.83 -53.15 -4.89
N ARG A 595 -7.13 -53.32 -4.63
CA ARG A 595 -8.19 -52.61 -5.36
C ARG A 595 -8.31 -51.16 -4.89
N ILE A 596 -8.43 -50.24 -5.84
CA ILE A 596 -8.79 -48.84 -5.57
C ILE A 596 -10.26 -48.81 -5.11
N ARG A 597 -10.54 -48.23 -3.93
CA ARG A 597 -11.92 -48.12 -3.41
C ARG A 597 -12.49 -46.73 -3.64
N LYS A 598 -13.72 -46.71 -4.16
CA LYS A 598 -14.63 -45.56 -4.23
C LYS A 598 -15.28 -45.36 -2.87
N LEU A 599 -14.92 -44.31 -2.13
CA LEU A 599 -15.46 -44.00 -0.80
C LEU A 599 -16.31 -42.72 -0.87
N ASN A 600 -17.50 -42.74 -0.28
CA ASN A 600 -18.34 -41.56 -0.14
C ASN A 600 -18.24 -41.01 1.27
N PHE A 601 -17.66 -39.82 1.43
CA PHE A 601 -17.54 -39.14 2.71
C PHE A 601 -18.21 -37.77 2.61
N LYS A 602 -19.21 -37.50 3.46
CA LYS A 602 -20.02 -36.26 3.47
C LYS A 602 -20.55 -35.83 2.07
N GLY A 603 -20.97 -36.80 1.26
CA GLY A 603 -21.58 -36.53 -0.06
C GLY A 603 -20.61 -36.29 -1.22
N GLN A 604 -19.29 -36.42 -1.00
CA GLN A 604 -18.30 -36.44 -2.09
C GLN A 604 -17.66 -37.82 -2.24
N THR A 605 -17.48 -38.24 -3.49
CA THR A 605 -16.79 -39.49 -3.83
C THR A 605 -15.29 -39.27 -3.95
N ILE A 606 -14.51 -39.97 -3.14
CA ILE A 606 -13.05 -39.91 -3.12
C ILE A 606 -12.50 -41.32 -3.42
N PHE A 607 -11.51 -41.40 -4.30
CA PHE A 607 -10.81 -42.63 -4.63
C PHE A 607 -9.51 -42.68 -3.82
N SER A 608 -9.43 -43.59 -2.85
CA SER A 608 -8.26 -43.71 -1.99
C SER A 608 -7.47 -44.98 -2.34
N PRO A 609 -6.19 -44.88 -2.73
CA PRO A 609 -5.27 -45.99 -2.61
C PRO A 609 -4.86 -46.14 -1.13
N LEU A 610 -4.90 -47.36 -0.59
CA LEU A 610 -4.38 -47.65 0.75
C LEU A 610 -2.85 -47.70 0.67
N TYR A 611 -2.15 -46.83 1.40
CA TYR A 611 -0.71 -46.96 1.59
C TYR A 611 -0.42 -48.18 2.48
N ALA A 612 0.32 -49.16 1.94
CA ALA A 612 1.01 -50.16 2.75
C ALA A 612 2.38 -49.60 3.14
N ASN A 613 2.75 -49.69 4.43
CA ASN A 613 4.08 -49.35 4.91
C ASN A 613 4.75 -50.61 5.50
N ARG A 614 6.08 -50.70 5.29
CA ARG A 614 7.08 -51.67 5.81
C ARG A 614 7.14 -53.08 5.22
N SER A 615 7.94 -53.21 4.16
CA SER A 615 9.02 -54.22 4.05
C SER A 615 9.87 -53.92 2.82
N GLY A 616 11.18 -53.72 3.01
CA GLY A 616 12.08 -53.31 1.94
C GLY A 616 12.26 -54.36 0.87
N PHE A 617 12.38 -53.90 -0.38
CA PHE A 617 13.07 -54.60 -1.46
C PHE A 617 13.67 -53.54 -2.39
N ALA A 618 15.01 -53.49 -2.41
CA ALA A 618 15.75 -52.94 -3.51
C ALA A 618 15.69 -53.94 -4.67
N LEU A 619 15.37 -53.47 -5.88
CA LEU A 619 15.71 -54.15 -7.12
C LEU A 619 16.45 -53.14 -8.00
N HIS A 620 17.77 -53.29 -8.01
CA HIS A 620 18.61 -52.93 -9.13
C HIS A 620 18.38 -53.96 -10.23
N ASP A 621 18.07 -53.50 -11.44
CA ASP A 621 18.62 -54.03 -12.70
C ASP A 621 18.38 -52.94 -13.76
N ASN A 622 19.37 -52.13 -14.12
CA ASN A 622 20.38 -52.41 -15.16
C ASN A 622 19.76 -52.91 -16.47
N SER A 623 19.28 -51.97 -17.28
CA SER A 623 19.73 -51.92 -18.65
C SER A 623 19.90 -50.48 -19.08
N ASP A 624 21.10 -50.21 -19.58
CA ASP A 624 21.53 -48.99 -20.23
C ASP A 624 20.47 -48.51 -21.23
N GLU A 625 19.89 -47.35 -20.96
CA GLU A 625 19.68 -46.31 -21.98
C GLU A 625 19.51 -44.94 -21.32
N ALA A 626 20.54 -44.56 -20.55
CA ALA A 626 20.89 -43.15 -20.41
C ALA A 626 21.59 -42.66 -21.70
N ARG A 627 20.89 -42.69 -22.83
CA ARG A 627 21.21 -42.01 -24.10
C ARG A 627 19.88 -41.95 -24.85
N HIS A 628 19.15 -40.86 -25.00
CA HIS A 628 19.51 -39.51 -25.36
C HIS A 628 18.19 -38.71 -25.20
N PRO A 629 18.20 -37.38 -25.07
CA PRO A 629 16.99 -36.55 -25.12
C PRO A 629 16.17 -36.63 -26.45
N ARG A 630 16.41 -37.60 -27.34
CA ARG A 630 15.86 -37.66 -28.70
C ARG A 630 14.71 -38.66 -28.91
N VAL A 631 14.65 -39.79 -28.20
CA VAL A 631 13.54 -40.78 -28.38
C VAL A 631 12.16 -40.18 -28.05
N PHE A 632 12.10 -39.27 -27.08
CA PHE A 632 10.88 -38.54 -26.76
C PHE A 632 10.52 -37.51 -27.83
N SER A 633 11.50 -36.82 -28.44
CA SER A 633 11.18 -35.83 -29.48
C SER A 633 10.76 -36.49 -30.79
N ASP A 634 11.39 -37.61 -31.16
CA ASP A 634 11.04 -38.37 -32.36
C ASP A 634 9.57 -38.89 -32.31
N PHE A 635 9.11 -39.36 -31.14
CA PHE A 635 7.70 -39.77 -30.94
C PHE A 635 6.72 -38.60 -31.10
N PHE A 636 7.04 -37.42 -30.57
CA PHE A 636 6.19 -36.24 -30.71
C PHE A 636 6.23 -35.67 -32.14
N GLU A 637 7.39 -35.71 -32.81
CA GLU A 637 7.56 -35.26 -34.19
C GLU A 637 6.74 -36.11 -35.17
N GLU A 638 6.76 -37.44 -35.07
CA GLU A 638 5.92 -38.32 -35.90
C GLU A 638 4.42 -38.07 -35.69
N HIS A 639 4.00 -37.81 -34.45
CA HIS A 639 2.61 -37.54 -34.11
C HIS A 639 2.13 -36.16 -34.59
N ILE A 640 3.00 -35.14 -34.50
CA ILE A 640 2.74 -33.79 -35.01
C ILE A 640 2.65 -33.80 -36.54
N GLU A 641 3.48 -34.60 -37.22
CA GLU A 641 3.51 -34.63 -38.68
C GLU A 641 2.30 -35.37 -39.28
N ALA A 642 1.80 -36.42 -38.60
CA ALA A 642 0.51 -37.04 -38.93
C ALA A 642 -0.64 -36.02 -38.83
N HIS A 643 -0.67 -35.22 -37.75
CA HIS A 643 -1.70 -34.18 -37.56
C HIS A 643 -1.63 -33.04 -38.57
N LYS A 644 -0.45 -32.71 -39.09
CA LYS A 644 -0.32 -31.70 -40.16
C LYS A 644 -0.83 -32.21 -41.52
N GLN A 645 -0.75 -33.51 -41.79
CA GLN A 645 -1.25 -34.08 -43.04
C GLN A 645 -2.79 -34.08 -43.12
N ASP A 646 -3.46 -34.26 -41.97
CA ASP A 646 -4.92 -34.29 -41.86
C ASP A 646 -5.53 -32.94 -41.41
N PHE A 647 -4.74 -31.86 -41.38
CA PHE A 647 -5.16 -30.55 -40.87
C PHE A 647 -6.02 -29.75 -41.87
N ASP A 648 -7.25 -29.41 -41.46
CA ASP A 648 -8.14 -28.46 -42.14
C ASP A 648 -8.40 -27.24 -41.25
N GLU A 649 -8.20 -26.03 -41.79
CA GLU A 649 -8.38 -24.77 -41.05
C GLU A 649 -9.84 -24.48 -40.68
N ASP A 650 -10.81 -25.04 -41.41
CA ASP A 650 -12.24 -24.75 -41.23
C ASP A 650 -12.97 -25.72 -40.27
N GLU A 651 -12.35 -26.86 -39.91
CA GLU A 651 -12.90 -27.80 -38.93
C GLU A 651 -12.58 -27.42 -37.46
N GLN A 652 -13.38 -27.95 -36.52
CA GLN A 652 -13.20 -27.68 -35.09
C GLN A 652 -12.08 -28.55 -34.52
N ALA A 653 -11.08 -27.94 -33.88
CA ALA A 653 -9.94 -28.67 -33.33
C ALA A 653 -10.36 -29.63 -32.21
N THR A 654 -9.96 -30.91 -32.34
CA THR A 654 -10.32 -31.99 -31.41
C THR A 654 -9.22 -32.31 -30.39
N ASP A 655 -8.00 -31.77 -30.57
CA ASP A 655 -6.89 -31.86 -29.61
C ASP A 655 -5.96 -30.62 -29.61
N PHE A 656 -4.96 -30.66 -28.73
CA PHE A 656 -4.05 -29.55 -28.45
C PHE A 656 -3.14 -29.18 -29.63
N VAL A 657 -2.72 -30.18 -30.42
CA VAL A 657 -1.82 -29.96 -31.56
C VAL A 657 -2.61 -29.30 -32.70
N GLY A 658 -3.84 -29.77 -32.97
CA GLY A 658 -4.74 -29.12 -33.93
C GLY A 658 -5.10 -27.68 -33.52
N ALA A 659 -5.32 -27.42 -32.23
CA ALA A 659 -5.60 -26.07 -31.72
C ALA A 659 -4.39 -25.13 -31.85
N PHE A 660 -3.17 -25.64 -31.64
CA PHE A 660 -1.93 -24.88 -31.84
C PHE A 660 -1.71 -24.51 -33.31
N LEU A 661 -1.88 -25.46 -34.23
CA LEU A 661 -1.68 -25.22 -35.66
C LEU A 661 -2.67 -24.18 -36.20
N LYS A 662 -3.93 -24.20 -35.72
CA LYS A 662 -4.96 -23.22 -36.09
C LYS A 662 -4.67 -21.81 -35.57
N GLU A 663 -4.22 -21.67 -34.32
CA GLU A 663 -3.86 -20.37 -33.77
C GLU A 663 -2.59 -19.80 -34.41
N LYS A 664 -1.64 -20.67 -34.77
CA LYS A 664 -0.45 -20.26 -35.53
C LYS A 664 -0.81 -19.74 -36.92
N ALA A 665 -1.63 -20.46 -37.69
CA ALA A 665 -2.09 -20.02 -39.00
C ALA A 665 -2.86 -18.68 -38.96
N ARG A 666 -3.65 -18.45 -37.90
CA ARG A 666 -4.32 -17.17 -37.64
C ARG A 666 -3.33 -16.03 -37.41
N ARG A 667 -2.27 -16.27 -36.62
CA ARG A 667 -1.23 -15.28 -36.30
C ARG A 667 -0.31 -14.99 -37.50
N ASP A 668 -0.03 -16.00 -38.33
CA ASP A 668 0.71 -15.84 -39.59
C ASP A 668 -0.04 -14.90 -40.56
N LYS A 669 -1.37 -15.04 -40.69
CA LYS A 669 -2.21 -14.12 -41.50
C LYS A 669 -2.23 -12.68 -40.97
N LEU A 670 -1.97 -12.49 -39.67
CA LEU A 670 -1.95 -11.18 -39.00
C LEU A 670 -0.54 -10.54 -38.95
N GLY A 671 0.49 -11.25 -39.43
CA GLY A 671 1.88 -10.77 -39.42
C GLY A 671 2.55 -10.76 -38.04
N ASP A 672 2.01 -11.50 -37.07
CA ASP A 672 2.39 -11.41 -35.65
C ASP A 672 3.01 -12.72 -35.12
N SER A 673 3.64 -13.49 -36.01
CA SER A 673 4.04 -14.87 -35.73
C SER A 673 5.50 -15.10 -35.36
N HIS A 674 6.31 -14.04 -35.30
CA HIS A 674 7.78 -14.19 -35.28
C HIS A 674 8.32 -15.00 -34.09
N ASP A 675 7.57 -15.15 -32.99
CA ASP A 675 8.00 -15.91 -31.81
C ASP A 675 7.06 -17.05 -31.40
N PHE A 676 6.01 -17.37 -32.20
CA PHE A 676 5.03 -18.41 -31.87
C PHE A 676 5.23 -19.68 -32.73
N THR A 677 6.27 -20.45 -32.40
CA THR A 677 6.69 -21.64 -33.16
C THR A 677 6.41 -22.93 -32.39
N LEU A 678 5.81 -23.92 -33.06
CA LEU A 678 5.82 -25.31 -32.59
C LEU A 678 7.23 -25.83 -32.90
N VAL A 679 8.00 -26.19 -31.88
CA VAL A 679 9.28 -26.90 -32.02
C VAL A 679 9.04 -28.36 -31.72
#